data_AF-A0A644VGP9-F1
#
_entry.id   AF-A0A644VGP9-F1
#
_cell.length_a   1.000
_cell.length_b   1.000
_cell.length_c   1.000
_cell.angle_alpha   90.00
_cell.angle_beta   90.00
_cell.angle_gamma   90.00
#
_symmetry.space_group_name_H-M   'P 1'
#
loop_
_entity.id
_entity.type
_entity.pdbx_description
1 polymer ?
#
loop_
_entity_poly.entity_id
_entity_poly.type
_entity_poly.pdbx_seq_one_letter_code
_entity_poly.pdbx_strand_id
1 'polypeptide(L)'
;MNKQFILGLLALTSTPFVLQAADEARLLRFPATNGSEIVFSYAGDLYKVAASGGEAKRLTSHVGYEMFPRFSPDGKTIAFTGQYDGNTEVYSMPASGGEPLRVTYTATNSRDDLGDRMGPNNIVMTWTPDGSSIVYRNRISDGFAGKLYTVSPEGGLSQVIPLPEGGFCSYSPDGKKLAYNRVFREFRTWKYYQGGMADDVWVYDEQTKKTENITNNVAQDIMPMWIGDEIFYISDRDRTMNIFVYNTKTKQTSKVTNFTEYDVKFPSCNGNMIVFENAGYIYKLDASTKKAEKVTISLSSDNIYARSEVKDVSRNISAASLSPAGERLVVTARGEVFNIPSDKGVTKNITRTPGAHERNASWSPDGKYIAYISDATGETELYIQPAAGGDAIQLTKNNDSYIRSLQWSPDGSKIYYTDRKNRINQYAVATRNVSLVIQDPVGEFRDVSISPDGKWLTYSRTADNEFNIVYVYNLDTKKEYPVTDKWYSSYNPVFSADGKYLLFVSARDFNPTYGSTEWNHVYNNMSGVYMALLSKDTPSPFLEKDDAVAAKKEVSVTVTDAKAGNKTNKAVDKGVDKSVDKSANAVKFDAEGIADRIIRIPVPGANYDNLYSDGKKVYYYGRGATQVYDLEKQKEDVVAEGARMFAENGYKKAIFFKNGSIYVKDIPSGKVDLSDAVNTSNMKVTTDYAKEWAQIYDEGWRHMRDGFYLENMHGVDWKAMKAKYEVLLPYVKTRLDLNYLIGELIGELNCGHAYINPGETDRPDRLQTGLLGAEVSRDKSGYFRIEKIIPGASWSKELRSPLTEPGVKAAAGDYIIAVDGVAANTVKDLYSLLVGKAGVPTELTLNSTPSAAGARKVVINPIANEYPLYHYNWIQNNIRKVDEASNGKIGYIYIPDMGPEGLNEFSRYFYPQLDKEGLIIDDRANGGGNVSPMILERLSREAYRATMRRGSTLIGTVPDAVQIGPKVCLINKYSASDGDLFPWGFRALGLGKLIGTRTWGGIVGISGSLPFIDGSDMRVPFFTSYDPKTGQWIIENHGVDPDILIDNDPAKEWAGEDEQLNRAIEEVKAQLKDRKPLPPVPAPRDFSK
;
A
#
# COMPACT_ATOMS: atom_id res chain seq x y z
N MET A 1 15.13 -4.58 94.62
CA MET A 1 15.40 -3.16 94.97
C MET A 1 16.57 -2.66 94.14
N ASN A 2 16.40 -1.59 93.35
CA ASN A 2 17.29 -0.42 93.23
C ASN A 2 17.29 0.27 91.85
N LYS A 3 17.32 1.61 91.92
CA LYS A 3 17.27 2.65 90.89
C LYS A 3 18.65 2.90 90.24
N GLN A 4 18.68 3.41 88.99
CA GLN A 4 19.62 4.42 88.45
C GLN A 4 19.25 4.71 86.97
N PHE A 5 18.69 5.90 86.65
CA PHE A 5 19.30 7.16 86.19
C PHE A 5 19.24 7.35 84.67
N ILE A 6 18.67 8.49 84.25
CA ILE A 6 18.36 8.92 82.87
C ILE A 6 19.32 10.06 82.49
N LEU A 7 19.86 10.00 81.27
CA LEU A 7 20.31 11.17 80.52
C LEU A 7 19.95 10.97 79.04
N GLY A 8 19.24 11.93 78.45
CA GLY A 8 18.79 11.92 77.06
C GLY A 8 19.77 12.62 76.12
N LEU A 9 19.95 12.04 74.93
CA LEU A 9 20.59 12.66 73.77
C LEU A 9 19.68 12.43 72.55
N LEU A 10 19.23 13.51 71.90
CA LEU A 10 18.65 13.47 70.56
C LEU A 10 19.75 13.13 69.55
N ALA A 11 19.55 12.07 68.76
CA ALA A 11 20.33 11.79 67.56
C ALA A 11 19.40 11.79 66.34
N LEU A 12 19.60 12.74 65.42
CA LEU A 12 19.03 12.73 64.08
C LEU A 12 19.61 11.53 63.31
N THR A 13 18.74 10.64 62.83
CA THR A 13 19.07 9.63 61.83
C THR A 13 18.82 10.19 60.43
N SER A 14 19.89 10.54 59.71
CA SER A 14 19.83 10.83 58.27
C SER A 14 19.82 9.52 57.48
N THR A 15 18.68 9.18 56.88
CA THR A 15 18.57 8.17 55.83
C THR A 15 19.15 8.71 54.52
N PRO A 16 20.05 7.99 53.83
CA PRO A 16 20.52 8.41 52.51
C PRO A 16 19.41 8.17 51.48
N PHE A 17 18.93 9.26 50.86
CA PHE A 17 18.12 9.18 49.63
C PHE A 17 19.04 8.69 48.50
N VAL A 18 18.78 7.50 47.99
CA VAL A 18 19.32 7.07 46.69
C VAL A 18 18.51 7.82 45.63
N LEU A 19 19.11 8.88 45.08
CA LEU A 19 18.61 9.53 43.86
C LEU A 19 18.75 8.51 42.72
N GLN A 20 17.65 7.86 42.37
CA GLN A 20 17.54 7.10 41.12
C GLN A 20 17.61 8.12 39.98
N ALA A 21 18.72 8.14 39.24
CA ALA A 21 18.86 8.99 38.07
C ALA A 21 17.77 8.59 37.06
N ALA A 22 16.98 9.56 36.58
CA ALA A 22 16.03 9.32 35.50
C ALA A 22 16.79 8.91 34.23
N ASP A 23 16.34 7.87 33.53
CA ASP A 23 16.94 7.42 32.28
C ASP A 23 16.90 8.53 31.22
N GLU A 24 17.98 8.68 30.44
CA GLU A 24 18.06 9.65 29.34
C GLU A 24 17.05 9.28 28.25
N ALA A 25 16.21 10.24 27.86
CA ALA A 25 15.18 10.05 26.85
C ALA A 25 15.78 9.95 25.44
N ARG A 26 15.13 9.16 24.57
CA ARG A 26 15.55 8.91 23.19
C ARG A 26 14.33 8.73 22.29
N LEU A 27 14.53 8.75 20.97
CA LEU A 27 13.50 8.93 19.93
C LEU A 27 12.75 10.26 20.07
N LEU A 28 13.51 11.32 20.34
CA LEU A 28 13.02 12.70 20.37
C LEU A 28 13.03 13.26 18.95
N ARG A 29 11.86 13.66 18.42
CA ARG A 29 11.66 14.00 16.99
C ARG A 29 11.33 15.48 16.79
N PHE A 30 11.57 15.98 15.59
CA PHE A 30 11.15 17.32 15.11
C PHE A 30 11.53 18.50 16.04
N PRO A 31 12.79 18.63 16.49
CA PRO A 31 13.17 19.67 17.43
C PRO A 31 13.13 21.08 16.81
N ALA A 32 12.77 22.07 17.65
CA ALA A 32 12.88 23.50 17.36
C ALA A 32 13.29 24.30 18.58
N THR A 33 13.88 25.48 18.37
CA THR A 33 14.44 26.29 19.45
C THR A 33 14.05 27.76 19.32
N ASN A 34 14.03 28.49 20.43
CA ASN A 34 14.04 29.95 20.46
C ASN A 34 15.41 30.51 20.89
N GLY A 35 16.43 29.66 21.02
CA GLY A 35 17.79 30.00 21.46
C GLY A 35 18.07 29.73 22.94
N SER A 36 17.04 29.61 23.79
CA SER A 36 17.19 29.29 25.23
C SER A 36 16.43 28.02 25.64
N GLU A 37 15.37 27.69 24.93
CA GLU A 37 14.55 26.49 25.11
C GLU A 37 14.48 25.69 23.81
N ILE A 38 14.16 24.40 23.93
CA ILE A 38 13.94 23.47 22.83
C ILE A 38 12.57 22.84 23.02
N VAL A 39 11.76 22.85 21.96
CA VAL A 39 10.49 22.11 21.84
C VAL A 39 10.69 20.95 20.85
N PHE A 40 10.10 19.79 21.14
CA PHE A 40 10.22 18.60 20.30
C PHE A 40 9.01 17.68 20.49
N SER A 41 8.83 16.72 19.58
CA SER A 41 7.80 15.68 19.69
C SER A 41 8.37 14.42 20.34
N TYR A 42 7.60 13.82 21.23
CA TYR A 42 7.88 12.51 21.83
C TYR A 42 6.56 11.77 22.06
N ALA A 43 6.48 10.52 21.57
CA ALA A 43 5.31 9.64 21.73
C ALA A 43 3.96 10.24 21.28
N GLY A 44 3.99 11.15 20.29
CA GLY A 44 2.80 11.83 19.78
C GLY A 44 2.56 13.23 20.34
N ASP A 45 3.25 13.64 21.41
CA ASP A 45 3.02 14.94 22.05
C ASP A 45 4.22 15.89 21.98
N LEU A 46 3.98 17.18 22.20
CA LEU A 46 5.02 18.19 22.33
C LEU A 46 5.55 18.29 23.77
N TYR A 47 6.87 18.36 23.89
CA TYR A 47 7.62 18.58 25.13
C TYR A 47 8.56 19.76 24.97
N LYS A 48 8.88 20.41 26.09
CA LYS A 48 9.83 21.54 26.13
C LYS A 48 10.90 21.35 27.21
N VAL A 49 12.13 21.73 26.91
CA VAL A 49 13.28 21.66 27.82
C VAL A 49 14.20 22.88 27.64
N ALA A 50 15.03 23.21 28.62
CA ALA A 50 16.08 24.21 28.45
C ALA A 50 17.13 23.72 27.43
N ALA A 51 17.74 24.64 26.67
CA ALA A 51 18.83 24.32 25.73
C ALA A 51 20.11 23.80 26.42
N SER A 52 20.20 23.90 27.74
CA SER A 52 21.23 23.26 28.58
C SER A 52 20.93 21.79 28.90
N GLY A 53 19.73 21.30 28.59
CA GLY A 53 19.24 19.98 29.01
C GLY A 53 18.51 20.02 30.35
N GLY A 54 18.14 18.83 30.84
CA GLY A 54 17.37 18.62 32.06
C GLY A 54 16.05 17.89 31.83
N GLU A 55 15.12 18.03 32.77
CA GLU A 55 13.79 17.41 32.69
C GLU A 55 12.88 18.17 31.72
N ALA A 56 12.29 17.46 30.76
CA ALA A 56 11.36 18.02 29.79
C ALA A 56 9.93 18.09 30.35
N LYS A 57 9.26 19.21 30.10
CA LYS A 57 7.85 19.46 30.45
C LYS A 57 6.96 19.14 29.26
N ARG A 58 5.97 18.26 29.42
CA ARG A 58 4.91 18.01 28.42
C ARG A 58 4.05 19.26 28.25
N LEU A 59 3.74 19.62 27.00
CA LEU A 59 2.90 20.77 26.63
C LEU A 59 1.53 20.36 26.11
N THR A 60 1.42 19.23 25.41
CA THR A 60 0.18 18.75 24.79
C THR A 60 -0.17 17.34 25.26
N SER A 61 -1.45 16.98 25.18
CA SER A 61 -1.92 15.62 25.46
C SER A 61 -3.22 15.34 24.72
N HIS A 62 -3.16 14.63 23.59
CA HIS A 62 -4.34 14.24 22.82
C HIS A 62 -4.10 12.96 22.03
N VAL A 63 -5.18 12.34 21.53
CA VAL A 63 -5.07 11.22 20.59
C VAL A 63 -4.61 11.70 19.21
N GLY A 64 -3.61 11.05 18.63
CA GLY A 64 -2.99 11.47 17.37
C GLY A 64 -1.60 12.04 17.61
N TYR A 65 -1.15 12.93 16.72
CA TYR A 65 0.21 13.45 16.75
C TYR A 65 0.26 14.97 16.67
N GLU A 66 1.06 15.56 17.56
CA GLU A 66 1.56 16.92 17.47
C GLU A 66 3.03 16.94 17.06
N MET A 67 3.32 17.66 15.99
CA MET A 67 4.59 17.58 15.26
C MET A 67 5.00 18.89 14.62
N PHE A 68 6.25 18.95 14.16
CA PHE A 68 6.85 20.12 13.51
C PHE A 68 6.63 21.46 14.25
N PRO A 69 6.91 21.53 15.56
CA PRO A 69 6.76 22.78 16.29
C PRO A 69 7.75 23.85 15.78
N ARG A 70 7.32 25.12 15.84
CA ARG A 70 8.14 26.31 15.56
C ARG A 70 7.77 27.43 16.52
N PHE A 71 8.77 27.98 17.21
CA PHE A 71 8.58 29.22 17.98
C PHE A 71 8.36 30.41 17.05
N SER A 72 7.48 31.32 17.45
CA SER A 72 7.41 32.66 16.87
C SER A 72 8.75 33.39 17.05
N PRO A 73 9.08 34.39 16.22
CA PRO A 73 10.34 35.13 16.35
C PRO A 73 10.56 35.79 17.72
N ASP A 74 9.49 36.14 18.43
CA ASP A 74 9.54 36.67 19.80
C ASP A 74 9.59 35.59 20.91
N GLY A 75 9.52 34.32 20.53
CA GLY A 75 9.60 33.16 21.41
C GLY A 75 8.35 32.89 22.26
N LYS A 76 7.27 33.66 22.10
CA LYS A 76 6.08 33.58 22.99
C LYS A 76 5.01 32.61 22.53
N THR A 77 4.99 32.24 21.26
CA THR A 77 3.99 31.37 20.65
C THR A 77 4.67 30.18 19.99
N ILE A 78 4.05 29.01 20.04
CA ILE A 78 4.45 27.83 19.29
C ILE A 78 3.36 27.55 18.25
N ALA A 79 3.74 27.54 16.97
CA ALA A 79 2.93 26.97 15.90
C ALA A 79 3.37 25.52 15.68
N PHE A 80 2.43 24.63 15.40
CA PHE A 80 2.71 23.22 15.19
C PHE A 80 1.62 22.57 14.34
N THR A 81 1.92 21.39 13.81
CA THR A 81 0.97 20.54 13.09
C THR A 81 0.34 19.57 14.08
N GLY A 82 -0.99 19.49 14.14
CA GLY A 82 -1.73 18.69 15.12
C GLY A 82 -2.98 18.02 14.54
N GLN A 83 -3.55 17.07 15.28
CA GLN A 83 -4.71 16.26 14.84
C GLN A 83 -5.91 16.33 15.81
N TYR A 84 -6.05 17.39 16.61
CA TYR A 84 -7.07 17.48 17.67
C TYR A 84 -8.50 17.19 17.19
N ASP A 85 -8.85 17.64 15.99
CA ASP A 85 -10.19 17.50 15.42
C ASP A 85 -10.25 16.46 14.29
N GLY A 86 -9.35 15.46 14.32
CA GLY A 86 -9.27 14.40 13.33
C GLY A 86 -8.38 14.74 12.13
N ASN A 87 -8.59 15.89 11.50
CA ASN A 87 -7.78 16.33 10.37
C ASN A 87 -6.42 16.86 10.86
N THR A 88 -5.36 16.60 10.09
CA THR A 88 -4.04 17.21 10.33
C THR A 88 -4.10 18.67 9.94
N GLU A 89 -3.88 19.59 10.88
CA GLU A 89 -4.02 21.05 10.66
C GLU A 89 -2.92 21.82 11.39
N VAL A 90 -2.80 23.11 11.09
CA VAL A 90 -1.92 24.02 11.82
C VAL A 90 -2.65 24.51 13.08
N TYR A 91 -1.94 24.44 14.21
CA TYR A 91 -2.38 24.96 15.50
C TYR A 91 -1.35 25.95 16.06
N SER A 92 -1.80 26.86 16.92
CA SER A 92 -0.95 27.77 17.69
C SER A 92 -1.27 27.70 19.18
N MET A 93 -0.27 27.89 20.04
CA MET A 93 -0.45 27.96 21.50
C MET A 93 0.62 28.83 22.16
N PRO A 94 0.39 29.35 23.39
CA PRO A 94 1.45 30.00 24.16
C PRO A 94 2.64 29.05 24.40
N ALA A 95 3.87 29.57 24.34
CA ALA A 95 5.09 28.82 24.57
C ALA A 95 5.21 28.22 25.99
N SER A 96 4.40 28.70 26.94
CA SER A 96 4.26 28.14 28.29
C SER A 96 3.38 26.88 28.36
N GLY A 97 2.69 26.54 27.26
CA GLY A 97 1.54 25.63 27.20
C GLY A 97 0.20 26.38 27.36
N GLY A 98 -0.90 25.68 27.10
CA GLY A 98 -2.27 26.22 27.13
C GLY A 98 -3.17 25.49 26.15
N GLU A 99 -4.40 25.98 25.97
CA GLU A 99 -5.35 25.45 24.97
C GLU A 99 -4.85 25.79 23.55
N PRO A 100 -4.67 24.81 22.66
CA PRO A 100 -4.32 25.05 21.26
C PRO A 100 -5.45 25.70 20.48
N LEU A 101 -5.13 26.71 19.68
CA LEU A 101 -6.02 27.33 18.71
C LEU A 101 -5.82 26.67 17.33
N ARG A 102 -6.89 26.15 16.72
CA ARG A 102 -6.86 25.72 15.32
C ARG A 102 -6.77 26.93 14.39
N VAL A 103 -5.79 26.91 13.49
CA VAL A 103 -5.46 28.04 12.60
C VAL A 103 -5.96 27.80 11.18
N THR A 104 -5.98 26.54 10.72
CA THR A 104 -6.35 26.16 9.34
C THR A 104 -7.53 25.20 9.28
N TYR A 105 -8.29 25.28 8.18
CA TYR A 105 -9.40 24.39 7.84
C TYR A 105 -9.26 23.96 6.38
N THR A 106 -8.58 22.84 6.14
CA THR A 106 -8.18 22.41 4.80
C THR A 106 -8.95 21.17 4.33
N ALA A 107 -8.78 20.84 3.05
CA ALA A 107 -9.29 19.59 2.47
C ALA A 107 -8.68 18.39 3.19
N THR A 108 -9.50 17.41 3.53
CA THR A 108 -9.03 16.18 4.17
C THR A 108 -8.31 15.31 3.15
N ASN A 109 -7.03 15.02 3.40
CA ASN A 109 -6.19 14.22 2.52
C ASN A 109 -6.20 12.76 2.99
N SER A 110 -6.23 11.79 2.06
CA SER A 110 -6.30 10.38 2.43
C SER A 110 -4.93 9.87 2.91
N ARG A 111 -3.85 10.40 2.32
CA ARG A 111 -2.45 10.07 2.62
C ARG A 111 -1.81 11.13 3.51
N ASP A 112 -2.33 11.26 4.73
CA ASP A 112 -2.03 12.34 5.69
C ASP A 112 -1.68 11.78 7.07
N ASP A 113 -0.76 10.82 7.11
CA ASP A 113 -0.29 10.20 8.34
C ASP A 113 1.24 10.23 8.40
N LEU A 114 1.78 10.37 9.61
CA LEU A 114 3.23 10.39 9.85
C LEU A 114 3.94 9.10 9.39
N GLY A 115 3.21 7.98 9.36
CA GLY A 115 3.71 6.69 8.88
C GLY A 115 3.60 6.48 7.37
N ASP A 116 2.93 7.38 6.63
CA ASP A 116 2.89 7.30 5.16
C ASP A 116 4.17 7.91 4.58
N ARG A 117 4.69 7.29 3.52
CA ARG A 117 5.90 7.73 2.80
C ARG A 117 5.83 9.14 2.19
N MET A 118 4.64 9.74 2.05
CA MET A 118 4.46 11.12 1.62
C MET A 118 4.51 12.12 2.77
N GLY A 119 4.50 11.62 4.01
CA GLY A 119 4.44 12.40 5.23
C GLY A 119 3.06 12.99 5.52
N PRO A 120 2.92 13.64 6.68
CA PRO A 120 1.70 14.36 7.06
C PRO A 120 1.46 15.56 6.15
N ASN A 121 0.25 16.09 6.17
CA ASN A 121 -0.14 17.33 5.51
C ASN A 121 -0.05 18.51 6.49
N ASN A 122 -0.22 19.74 5.99
CA ASN A 122 -0.24 20.95 6.81
C ASN A 122 0.98 21.11 7.74
N ILE A 123 2.16 20.78 7.21
CA ILE A 123 3.41 20.78 7.96
C ILE A 123 3.86 22.22 8.20
N VAL A 124 3.98 22.62 9.46
CA VAL A 124 4.54 23.93 9.83
C VAL A 124 6.02 23.96 9.48
N MET A 125 6.42 24.90 8.62
CA MET A 125 7.79 25.01 8.10
C MET A 125 8.60 26.05 8.87
N THR A 126 8.06 27.27 8.99
CA THR A 126 8.73 28.42 9.62
C THR A 126 7.74 29.55 9.90
N TRP A 127 8.23 30.68 10.41
CA TRP A 127 7.50 31.95 10.52
C TRP A 127 8.06 32.97 9.54
N THR A 128 7.26 33.96 9.16
CA THR A 128 7.80 35.19 8.58
C THR A 128 8.70 35.91 9.61
N PRO A 129 9.79 36.57 9.21
CA PRO A 129 10.72 37.19 10.17
C PRO A 129 10.09 38.25 11.09
N ASP A 130 9.03 38.90 10.63
CA ASP A 130 8.24 39.86 11.41
C ASP A 130 7.24 39.22 12.39
N GLY A 131 7.07 37.90 12.34
CA GLY A 131 6.14 37.14 13.16
C GLY A 131 4.67 37.27 12.77
N SER A 132 4.35 37.93 11.64
CA SER A 132 2.97 38.19 11.24
C SER A 132 2.25 36.96 10.67
N SER A 133 2.97 35.97 10.15
CA SER A 133 2.39 34.77 9.54
C SER A 133 3.20 33.50 9.82
N ILE A 134 2.48 32.38 9.89
CA ILE A 134 3.02 31.02 9.90
C ILE A 134 3.12 30.53 8.46
N VAL A 135 4.28 29.99 8.07
CA VAL A 135 4.47 29.29 6.80
C VAL A 135 4.26 27.80 7.00
N TYR A 136 3.42 27.19 6.19
CA TYR A 136 3.17 25.76 6.23
C TYR A 136 3.06 25.15 4.83
N ARG A 137 3.30 23.86 4.71
CA ARG A 137 3.14 23.11 3.45
C ARG A 137 1.81 22.36 3.44
N ASN A 138 1.06 22.51 2.36
CA ASN A 138 -0.17 21.74 2.11
C ASN A 138 -0.16 21.06 0.74
N ARG A 139 -0.73 19.85 0.70
CA ARG A 139 -1.08 19.08 -0.49
C ARG A 139 -2.59 19.05 -0.64
N ILE A 140 -3.08 19.48 -1.80
CA ILE A 140 -4.48 19.39 -2.18
C ILE A 140 -4.85 18.02 -2.79
N SER A 141 -3.89 17.09 -2.91
CA SER A 141 -4.08 15.76 -3.47
C SER A 141 -3.17 14.70 -2.82
N ASP A 142 -3.36 13.44 -3.19
CA ASP A 142 -2.56 12.31 -2.72
C ASP A 142 -1.20 12.17 -3.46
N GLY A 143 -0.90 13.09 -4.38
CA GLY A 143 0.32 13.11 -5.20
C GLY A 143 1.57 13.64 -4.51
N PHE A 144 2.68 13.75 -5.26
CA PHE A 144 4.00 14.15 -4.76
C PHE A 144 4.13 15.64 -4.44
N ALA A 145 3.48 16.50 -5.22
CA ALA A 145 3.63 17.94 -5.12
C ALA A 145 2.82 18.54 -3.97
N GLY A 146 3.40 19.53 -3.29
CA GLY A 146 2.75 20.35 -2.28
C GLY A 146 3.20 21.80 -2.40
N LYS A 147 2.39 22.74 -1.90
CA LYS A 147 2.66 24.17 -1.98
C LYS A 147 2.91 24.75 -0.60
N LEU A 148 3.60 25.88 -0.57
CA LEU A 148 3.78 26.67 0.64
C LEU A 148 2.67 27.71 0.76
N TYR A 149 2.15 27.84 1.97
CA TYR A 149 1.08 28.74 2.34
C TYR A 149 1.50 29.59 3.53
N THR A 150 0.95 30.79 3.63
CA THR A 150 1.01 31.66 4.80
C THR A 150 -0.36 31.81 5.43
N VAL A 151 -0.43 31.79 6.77
CA VAL A 151 -1.65 32.04 7.55
C VAL A 151 -1.34 32.88 8.79
N SER A 152 -2.26 33.74 9.21
CA SER A 152 -2.10 34.48 10.48
C SER A 152 -2.14 33.52 11.67
N PRO A 153 -1.36 33.76 12.74
CA PRO A 153 -1.34 32.90 13.91
C PRO A 153 -2.68 32.82 14.67
N GLU A 154 -3.59 33.76 14.41
CA GLU A 154 -4.95 33.80 14.94
C GLU A 154 -6.00 33.17 14.00
N GLY A 155 -5.59 32.57 12.89
CA GLY A 155 -6.45 31.87 11.92
C GLY A 155 -7.06 32.75 10.83
N GLY A 156 -7.50 32.10 9.76
CA GLY A 156 -8.16 32.74 8.60
C GLY A 156 -7.78 32.07 7.29
N LEU A 157 -8.33 32.58 6.17
CA LEU A 157 -7.98 32.07 4.85
C LEU A 157 -6.48 32.20 4.57
N SER A 158 -5.89 31.09 4.14
CA SER A 158 -4.47 31.00 3.82
C SER A 158 -4.16 31.55 2.44
N GLN A 159 -2.94 32.06 2.26
CA GLN A 159 -2.43 32.55 0.98
C GLN A 159 -1.29 31.68 0.48
N VAL A 160 -1.27 31.37 -0.81
CA VAL A 160 -0.18 30.60 -1.42
C VAL A 160 1.02 31.52 -1.63
N ILE A 161 2.22 31.07 -1.24
CA ILE A 161 3.48 31.70 -1.66
C ILE A 161 3.62 31.44 -3.18
N PRO A 162 3.92 32.45 -4.02
CA PRO A 162 3.80 32.40 -5.49
C PRO A 162 4.85 31.51 -6.17
N LEU A 163 4.79 30.21 -5.88
CA LEU A 163 5.65 29.12 -6.34
C LEU A 163 4.76 27.89 -6.60
N PRO A 164 5.04 27.10 -7.66
CA PRO A 164 4.21 25.95 -8.04
C PRO A 164 4.29 24.80 -7.04
N GLU A 165 5.42 24.68 -6.34
CA GLU A 165 5.75 23.63 -5.37
C GLU A 165 6.70 24.18 -4.29
N GLY A 166 6.71 23.54 -3.11
CA GLY A 166 7.65 23.85 -2.04
C GLY A 166 7.63 22.90 -0.85
N GLY A 167 8.77 22.85 -0.16
CA GLY A 167 9.07 22.04 1.02
C GLY A 167 9.65 22.86 2.16
N PHE A 168 10.61 22.30 2.90
CA PHE A 168 11.28 23.03 3.98
C PHE A 168 11.91 24.34 3.47
N CYS A 169 11.80 25.40 4.28
CA CYS A 169 12.21 26.74 3.88
C CYS A 169 12.66 27.61 5.06
N SER A 170 13.41 28.67 4.74
CA SER A 170 13.93 29.65 5.69
C SER A 170 14.12 31.01 5.02
N TYR A 171 13.62 32.07 5.65
CA TYR A 171 13.75 33.44 5.15
C TYR A 171 15.14 34.01 5.41
N SER A 172 15.61 34.87 4.51
CA SER A 172 16.74 35.75 4.79
C SER A 172 16.46 36.62 6.02
N PRO A 173 17.49 37.07 6.76
CA PRO A 173 17.28 37.89 7.97
C PRO A 173 16.47 39.17 7.75
N ASP A 174 16.46 39.72 6.52
CA ASP A 174 15.68 40.89 6.14
C ASP A 174 14.29 40.57 5.56
N GLY A 175 13.93 39.29 5.46
CA GLY A 175 12.64 38.79 4.96
C GLY A 175 12.41 38.96 3.45
N LYS A 176 13.41 39.40 2.68
CA LYS A 176 13.24 39.66 1.23
C LYS A 176 13.41 38.45 0.34
N LYS A 177 14.10 37.42 0.82
CA LYS A 177 14.39 36.18 0.08
C LYS A 177 13.99 34.96 0.89
N LEU A 178 13.64 33.89 0.18
CA LEU A 178 13.28 32.60 0.77
C LEU A 178 14.21 31.52 0.22
N ALA A 179 15.02 30.91 1.07
CA ALA A 179 15.68 29.65 0.75
C ALA A 179 14.67 28.51 0.94
N TYR A 180 14.50 27.62 -0.04
CA TYR A 180 13.51 26.56 0.00
C TYR A 180 13.92 25.34 -0.82
N ASN A 181 13.38 24.19 -0.43
CA ASN A 181 13.35 22.97 -1.23
C ASN A 181 12.08 22.96 -2.11
N ARG A 182 12.19 22.44 -3.33
CA ARG A 182 11.05 22.30 -4.27
C ARG A 182 10.32 20.97 -4.08
N VAL A 183 11.07 19.92 -3.81
CA VAL A 183 10.61 18.54 -3.60
C VAL A 183 10.56 18.25 -2.10
N PHE A 184 9.64 17.38 -1.70
CA PHE A 184 9.50 16.94 -0.32
C PHE A 184 9.43 15.41 -0.30
N ARG A 185 10.44 14.76 0.29
CA ARG A 185 10.56 13.28 0.28
C ARG A 185 11.12 12.69 1.58
N GLU A 186 11.16 13.46 2.65
CA GLU A 186 11.90 13.16 3.89
C GLU A 186 11.31 12.01 4.71
N PHE A 187 10.11 11.56 4.34
CA PHE A 187 9.42 10.40 4.92
C PHE A 187 9.60 9.11 4.11
N ARG A 188 10.33 9.17 2.99
CA ARG A 188 10.63 7.98 2.19
C ARG A 188 11.78 7.19 2.81
N THR A 189 11.66 5.89 2.68
CA THR A 189 12.57 4.87 3.20
C THR A 189 13.64 4.51 2.18
N TRP A 190 14.37 5.53 1.69
CA TRP A 190 15.40 5.38 0.66
C TRP A 190 16.55 6.36 0.88
N LYS A 191 17.65 5.87 1.47
CA LYS A 191 18.88 6.64 1.73
C LYS A 191 19.79 6.66 0.50
N TYR A 192 20.62 7.69 0.38
CA TYR A 192 21.62 7.83 -0.69
C TYR A 192 21.00 7.90 -2.09
N TYR A 193 19.82 8.52 -2.15
CA TYR A 193 19.04 8.59 -3.36
C TYR A 193 19.59 9.64 -4.33
N GLN A 194 19.70 9.28 -5.61
CA GLN A 194 20.29 10.13 -6.67
C GLN A 194 19.38 10.26 -7.91
N GLY A 195 18.13 9.80 -7.82
CA GLY A 195 17.16 9.97 -8.90
C GLY A 195 16.64 11.41 -8.99
N GLY A 196 15.72 11.67 -9.92
CA GLY A 196 15.26 13.02 -10.26
C GLY A 196 14.61 13.83 -9.13
N MET A 197 14.19 13.19 -8.03
CA MET A 197 13.68 13.87 -6.83
C MET A 197 14.77 14.28 -5.83
N ALA A 198 16.06 14.04 -6.11
CA ALA A 198 17.14 14.47 -5.24
C ALA A 198 17.16 15.99 -5.30
N ASP A 199 16.78 16.63 -4.20
CA ASP A 199 16.48 18.05 -4.21
C ASP A 199 17.67 18.90 -3.83
N ASP A 200 17.59 20.15 -4.25
CA ASP A 200 18.56 21.19 -3.99
C ASP A 200 17.96 22.31 -3.13
N VAL A 201 18.83 23.16 -2.61
CA VAL A 201 18.40 24.43 -2.01
C VAL A 201 18.30 25.50 -3.10
N TRP A 202 17.12 26.09 -3.21
CA TRP A 202 16.82 27.21 -4.11
C TRP A 202 16.59 28.49 -3.32
N VAL A 203 16.92 29.63 -3.91
CA VAL A 203 16.63 30.96 -3.35
C VAL A 203 15.63 31.67 -4.25
N TYR A 204 14.47 32.01 -3.69
CA TYR A 204 13.46 32.85 -4.34
C TYR A 204 13.54 34.30 -3.82
N ASP A 205 13.57 35.25 -4.75
CA ASP A 205 13.50 36.69 -4.46
C ASP A 205 12.12 37.22 -4.88
N GLU A 206 11.31 37.58 -3.88
CA GLU A 206 9.91 38.00 -4.08
C GLU A 206 9.80 39.32 -4.86
N GLN A 207 10.79 40.21 -4.74
CA GLN A 207 10.75 41.53 -5.39
C GLN A 207 11.09 41.42 -6.87
N THR A 208 12.10 40.63 -7.20
CA THR A 208 12.58 40.46 -8.58
C THR A 208 11.92 39.29 -9.31
N LYS A 209 11.18 38.44 -8.58
CA LYS A 209 10.55 37.21 -9.09
C LYS A 209 11.56 36.24 -9.71
N LYS A 210 12.76 36.17 -9.13
CA LYS A 210 13.85 35.30 -9.62
C LYS A 210 14.08 34.12 -8.68
N THR A 211 14.46 32.99 -9.27
CA THR A 211 14.93 31.81 -8.54
C THR A 211 16.40 31.52 -8.88
N GLU A 212 17.17 31.01 -7.92
CA GLU A 212 18.56 30.55 -8.09
C GLU A 212 18.77 29.22 -7.36
N ASN A 213 19.21 28.17 -8.05
CA ASN A 213 19.70 26.94 -7.42
C ASN A 213 21.12 27.20 -6.87
N ILE A 214 21.31 27.10 -5.56
CA ILE A 214 22.58 27.44 -4.91
C ILE A 214 23.45 26.23 -4.58
N THR A 215 22.91 25.01 -4.67
CA THR A 215 23.65 23.78 -4.34
C THR A 215 24.01 22.95 -5.56
N ASN A 216 23.06 22.75 -6.49
CA ASN A 216 23.21 22.01 -7.74
C ASN A 216 24.02 20.71 -7.60
N ASN A 217 23.51 19.80 -6.77
CA ASN A 217 24.19 18.56 -6.40
C ASN A 217 23.37 17.33 -6.82
N VAL A 218 24.05 16.20 -7.06
CA VAL A 218 23.39 14.91 -7.31
C VAL A 218 22.83 14.29 -6.02
N ALA A 219 23.43 14.63 -4.89
CA ALA A 219 22.97 14.25 -3.56
C ALA A 219 21.81 15.15 -3.11
N GLN A 220 21.09 14.75 -2.07
CA GLN A 220 20.04 15.57 -1.51
C GLN A 220 20.64 16.69 -0.66
N ASP A 221 20.22 17.94 -0.90
CA ASP A 221 20.57 19.11 -0.13
C ASP A 221 19.28 19.79 0.38
N ILE A 222 18.92 19.52 1.63
CA ILE A 222 17.57 19.80 2.15
C ILE A 222 17.56 20.52 3.51
N MET A 223 16.38 21.05 3.86
CA MET A 223 16.09 21.76 5.11
C MET A 223 16.98 22.99 5.33
N PRO A 224 16.89 24.01 4.45
CA PRO A 224 17.71 25.20 4.56
C PRO A 224 17.39 26.01 5.82
N MET A 225 18.42 26.61 6.40
CA MET A 225 18.40 27.44 7.60
C MET A 225 19.29 28.66 7.35
N TRP A 226 18.68 29.82 7.08
CA TRP A 226 19.40 31.04 6.72
C TRP A 226 19.79 31.83 7.98
N ILE A 227 21.09 31.94 8.24
CA ILE A 227 21.66 32.61 9.42
C ILE A 227 22.72 33.61 8.96
N GLY A 228 22.42 34.90 9.08
CA GLY A 228 23.32 35.96 8.61
C GLY A 228 23.59 35.85 7.10
N ASP A 229 24.86 35.74 6.73
CA ASP A 229 25.30 35.56 5.34
C ASP A 229 25.41 34.09 4.90
N GLU A 230 25.04 33.15 5.76
CA GLU A 230 25.18 31.70 5.53
C GLU A 230 23.82 31.00 5.46
N ILE A 231 23.73 29.96 4.64
CA ILE A 231 22.60 29.04 4.57
C ILE A 231 23.11 27.66 4.95
N PHE A 232 22.69 27.17 6.12
CA PHE A 232 22.96 25.82 6.59
C PHE A 232 21.89 24.87 6.04
N TYR A 233 22.24 23.62 5.78
CA TYR A 233 21.33 22.59 5.28
C TYR A 233 21.92 21.21 5.58
N ILE A 234 21.16 20.13 5.39
CA ILE A 234 21.67 18.75 5.52
C ILE A 234 21.88 18.11 4.15
N SER A 235 22.91 17.26 4.06
CA SER A 235 23.27 16.56 2.83
C SER A 235 23.80 15.16 3.07
N ASP A 236 23.41 14.22 2.21
CA ASP A 236 23.92 12.84 2.14
C ASP A 236 25.04 12.66 1.11
N ARG A 237 25.66 13.76 0.65
CA ARG A 237 26.74 13.73 -0.35
C ARG A 237 27.97 12.88 0.02
N ASP A 238 28.16 12.62 1.30
CA ASP A 238 29.19 11.72 1.83
C ASP A 238 28.59 10.52 2.57
N ARG A 239 27.42 10.08 2.09
CA ARG A 239 26.61 8.98 2.60
C ARG A 239 25.72 9.41 3.77
N THR A 240 26.25 9.64 4.96
CA THR A 240 25.42 9.97 6.13
C THR A 240 24.98 11.44 6.11
N MET A 241 23.69 11.71 6.31
CA MET A 241 23.18 13.09 6.37
C MET A 241 23.92 13.90 7.43
N ASN A 242 24.64 14.93 7.01
CA ASN A 242 25.38 15.84 7.86
C ASN A 242 25.02 17.29 7.55
N ILE A 243 25.31 18.21 8.46
CA ILE A 243 25.11 19.64 8.23
C ILE A 243 26.23 20.17 7.33
N PHE A 244 25.84 20.91 6.30
CA PHE A 244 26.69 21.70 5.42
C PHE A 244 26.26 23.17 5.48
N VAL A 245 27.12 24.05 4.97
CA VAL A 245 26.85 25.48 4.92
C VAL A 245 27.32 26.10 3.62
N TYR A 246 26.48 26.92 3.01
CA TYR A 246 26.75 27.75 1.85
C TYR A 246 26.84 29.22 2.26
N ASN A 247 27.90 29.91 1.88
CA ASN A 247 28.07 31.33 2.15
C ASN A 247 27.56 32.17 0.97
N THR A 248 26.54 32.99 1.21
CA THR A 248 25.82 33.76 0.16
C THR A 248 26.67 34.85 -0.50
N LYS A 249 27.76 35.30 0.13
CA LYS A 249 28.67 36.32 -0.40
C LYS A 249 29.79 35.71 -1.26
N THR A 250 30.43 34.65 -0.77
CA THR A 250 31.57 34.00 -1.42
C THR A 250 31.16 32.87 -2.36
N LYS A 251 29.91 32.42 -2.26
CA LYS A 251 29.35 31.24 -2.94
C LYS A 251 30.09 29.93 -2.65
N GLN A 252 30.76 29.84 -1.50
CA GLN A 252 31.48 28.64 -1.09
C GLN A 252 30.64 27.74 -0.18
N THR A 253 30.81 26.43 -0.34
CA THR A 253 30.18 25.39 0.49
C THR A 253 31.24 24.69 1.35
N SER A 254 30.90 24.42 2.62
CA SER A 254 31.75 23.63 3.53
C SER A 254 30.94 22.66 4.40
N LYS A 255 31.58 21.59 4.86
CA LYS A 255 30.99 20.60 5.78
C LYS A 255 31.10 21.10 7.23
N VAL A 256 30.06 20.87 8.03
CA VAL A 256 29.95 21.36 9.42
C VAL A 256 30.04 20.21 10.43
N THR A 257 29.23 19.16 10.29
CA THR A 257 29.24 17.99 11.19
C THR A 257 29.80 16.76 10.50
N ASN A 258 30.25 15.74 11.25
CA ASN A 258 30.83 14.51 10.70
C ASN A 258 30.33 13.25 11.43
N PHE A 259 29.01 13.12 11.59
CA PHE A 259 28.39 11.89 12.07
C PHE A 259 28.51 10.78 11.02
N THR A 260 28.81 9.56 11.46
CA THR A 260 29.07 8.41 10.58
C THR A 260 28.10 7.25 10.78
N GLU A 261 27.35 7.25 11.89
CA GLU A 261 26.46 6.15 12.24
C GLU A 261 25.02 6.45 11.85
N TYR A 262 24.45 7.57 12.27
CA TYR A 262 23.06 7.95 12.00
C TYR A 262 23.00 9.29 11.30
N ASP A 263 21.96 9.45 10.49
CA ASP A 263 21.64 10.69 9.79
C ASP A 263 21.29 11.82 10.78
N VAL A 264 21.72 13.03 10.48
CA VAL A 264 21.10 14.25 11.02
C VAL A 264 19.70 14.39 10.44
N LYS A 265 18.70 14.55 11.30
CA LYS A 265 17.28 14.60 10.92
C LYS A 265 16.61 15.87 11.46
N PHE A 266 15.72 16.43 10.64
CA PHE A 266 14.83 17.55 10.97
C PHE A 266 15.49 18.73 11.72
N PRO A 267 16.64 19.26 11.26
CA PRO A 267 17.20 20.46 11.85
C PRO A 267 16.24 21.66 11.74
N SER A 268 16.32 22.55 12.71
CA SER A 268 15.73 23.89 12.63
C SER A 268 16.55 24.90 13.41
N CYS A 269 16.34 26.19 13.17
CA CYS A 269 17.15 27.25 13.76
C CYS A 269 16.32 28.40 14.33
N ASN A 270 16.89 29.08 15.33
CA ASN A 270 16.49 30.43 15.71
C ASN A 270 17.72 31.23 16.15
N GLY A 271 17.86 32.44 15.62
CA GLY A 271 19.08 33.24 15.82
C GLY A 271 20.31 32.47 15.36
N ASN A 272 21.30 32.32 16.25
CA ASN A 272 22.57 31.63 15.94
C ASN A 272 22.58 30.14 16.34
N MET A 273 21.44 29.60 16.82
CA MET A 273 21.36 28.22 17.31
C MET A 273 20.60 27.35 16.33
N ILE A 274 21.18 26.19 16.00
CA ILE A 274 20.56 25.10 15.23
C ILE A 274 20.32 23.93 16.20
N VAL A 275 19.16 23.29 16.13
CA VAL A 275 18.87 22.05 16.86
C VAL A 275 18.42 20.97 15.89
N PHE A 276 18.77 19.71 16.16
CA PHE A 276 18.49 18.59 15.27
C PHE A 276 18.45 17.24 16.00
N GLU A 277 17.87 16.24 15.35
CA GLU A 277 17.86 14.85 15.80
C GLU A 277 19.09 14.10 15.24
N ASN A 278 19.77 13.31 16.08
CA ASN A 278 20.74 12.30 15.63
C ASN A 278 20.68 11.09 16.55
N ALA A 279 20.53 9.89 15.97
CA ALA A 279 20.39 8.63 16.70
C ALA A 279 19.25 8.65 17.75
N GLY A 280 18.19 9.42 17.52
CA GLY A 280 17.07 9.61 18.45
C GLY A 280 17.33 10.57 19.62
N TYR A 281 18.50 11.22 19.68
CA TYR A 281 18.81 12.29 20.64
C TYR A 281 18.70 13.67 19.99
N ILE A 282 18.56 14.71 20.82
CA ILE A 282 18.62 16.09 20.37
C ILE A 282 20.05 16.62 20.55
N TYR A 283 20.54 17.28 19.51
CA TYR A 283 21.78 18.05 19.52
C TYR A 283 21.48 19.53 19.30
N LYS A 284 22.35 20.38 19.84
CA LYS A 284 22.42 21.80 19.51
C LYS A 284 23.73 22.12 18.82
N LEU A 285 23.71 23.12 17.95
CA LEU A 285 24.88 23.64 17.26
C LEU A 285 24.84 25.17 17.26
N ASP A 286 25.96 25.77 17.64
CA ASP A 286 26.17 27.21 17.48
C ASP A 286 26.75 27.48 16.09
N ALA A 287 26.04 28.26 15.26
CA ALA A 287 26.40 28.49 13.87
C ALA A 287 27.71 29.28 13.69
N SER A 288 28.12 30.06 14.70
CA SER A 288 29.38 30.82 14.65
C SER A 288 30.60 29.95 14.93
N THR A 289 30.48 29.01 15.87
CA THR A 289 31.57 28.10 16.23
C THR A 289 31.55 26.81 15.42
N LYS A 290 30.42 26.49 14.78
CA LYS A 290 30.19 25.27 13.99
C LYS A 290 30.38 23.98 14.79
N LYS A 291 30.13 24.03 16.10
CA LYS A 291 30.27 22.89 17.03
C LYS A 291 28.91 22.34 17.43
N ALA A 292 28.74 21.02 17.31
CA ALA A 292 27.55 20.30 17.78
C ALA A 292 27.77 19.68 19.16
N GLU A 293 26.76 19.75 20.02
CA GLU A 293 26.75 19.18 21.38
C GLU A 293 25.43 18.45 21.65
N LYS A 294 25.49 17.27 22.26
CA LYS A 294 24.29 16.54 22.69
C LYS A 294 23.62 17.27 23.85
N VAL A 295 22.30 17.40 23.81
CA VAL A 295 21.50 17.93 24.92
C VAL A 295 20.99 16.75 25.73
N THR A 296 21.42 16.61 26.99
CA THR A 296 20.94 15.55 27.88
C THR A 296 19.53 15.88 28.37
N ILE A 297 18.56 15.06 27.98
CA ILE A 297 17.14 15.26 28.28
C ILE A 297 16.62 14.04 29.04
N SER A 298 15.93 14.28 30.16
CA SER A 298 15.12 13.26 30.84
C SER A 298 13.64 13.64 30.72
N LEU A 299 12.75 12.66 30.73
CA LEU A 299 11.32 12.90 30.84
C LEU A 299 10.62 11.74 31.55
N SER A 300 9.52 12.05 32.22
CA SER A 300 8.63 11.06 32.85
C SER A 300 7.33 10.98 32.05
N SER A 301 6.95 9.79 31.61
CA SER A 301 5.71 9.54 30.87
C SER A 301 5.05 8.24 31.34
N ASP A 302 3.73 8.22 31.36
CA ASP A 302 2.91 7.03 31.61
C ASP A 302 2.79 6.12 30.37
N ASN A 303 3.33 6.57 29.21
CA ASN A 303 3.48 5.82 27.96
C ASN A 303 2.18 5.16 27.49
N ILE A 304 1.06 5.89 27.51
CA ILE A 304 -0.30 5.38 27.29
C ILE A 304 -0.45 4.44 26.07
N TYR A 305 0.24 4.71 24.96
CA TYR A 305 0.17 3.92 23.72
C TYR A 305 1.06 2.66 23.70
N ALA A 306 1.98 2.52 24.66
CA ALA A 306 2.86 1.37 24.80
C ALA A 306 2.51 0.51 26.02
N ARG A 307 1.45 0.87 26.77
CA ARG A 307 0.98 0.08 27.91
C ARG A 307 0.30 -1.19 27.43
N SER A 308 0.58 -2.30 28.12
CA SER A 308 -0.12 -3.55 27.84
C SER A 308 -1.61 -3.41 28.06
N GLU A 309 -2.41 -4.00 27.17
CA GLU A 309 -3.86 -3.98 27.23
C GLU A 309 -4.47 -5.29 26.75
N VAL A 310 -5.75 -5.51 27.06
CA VAL A 310 -6.49 -6.69 26.59
C VAL A 310 -7.34 -6.30 25.39
N LYS A 311 -7.00 -6.81 24.21
CA LYS A 311 -7.71 -6.53 22.95
C LYS A 311 -8.62 -7.67 22.52
N ASP A 312 -9.75 -7.31 21.90
CA ASP A 312 -10.52 -8.23 21.07
C ASP A 312 -9.82 -8.38 19.72
N VAL A 313 -9.52 -9.62 19.33
CA VAL A 313 -8.84 -9.95 18.07
C VAL A 313 -9.73 -10.74 17.12
N SER A 314 -11.04 -10.79 17.38
CA SER A 314 -12.02 -11.46 16.52
C SER A 314 -12.04 -10.97 15.07
N ARG A 315 -11.58 -9.73 14.83
CA ARG A 315 -11.45 -9.12 13.49
C ARG A 315 -10.07 -9.32 12.84
N ASN A 316 -9.11 -9.89 13.55
CA ASN A 316 -7.73 -10.10 13.08
C ASN A 316 -7.47 -11.56 12.66
N ILE A 317 -8.53 -12.31 12.35
CA ILE A 317 -8.41 -13.71 11.97
C ILE A 317 -7.72 -13.85 10.61
N SER A 318 -6.58 -14.54 10.59
CA SER A 318 -5.78 -14.77 9.38
C SER A 318 -5.92 -16.19 8.83
N ALA A 319 -6.26 -17.16 9.66
CA ALA A 319 -6.48 -18.56 9.26
C ALA A 319 -7.46 -19.25 10.21
N ALA A 320 -8.19 -20.24 9.70
CA ALA A 320 -8.96 -21.17 10.52
C ALA A 320 -8.86 -22.59 9.97
N SER A 321 -8.88 -23.58 10.86
CA SER A 321 -8.89 -25.00 10.54
C SER A 321 -9.88 -25.72 11.46
N LEU A 322 -10.64 -26.66 10.89
CA LEU A 322 -11.69 -27.39 11.60
C LEU A 322 -11.08 -28.62 12.29
N SER A 323 -11.57 -28.96 13.48
CA SER A 323 -11.27 -30.27 14.08
C SER A 323 -11.95 -31.40 13.27
N PRO A 324 -11.41 -32.63 13.26
CA PRO A 324 -11.98 -33.75 12.49
C PRO A 324 -13.48 -34.03 12.73
N ALA A 325 -13.93 -33.88 13.97
CA ALA A 325 -15.35 -34.06 14.34
C ALA A 325 -16.21 -32.80 14.08
N GLY A 326 -15.59 -31.66 13.77
CA GLY A 326 -16.27 -30.39 13.50
C GLY A 326 -16.97 -29.78 14.72
N GLU A 327 -16.50 -30.09 15.93
CA GLU A 327 -17.00 -29.54 17.20
C GLU A 327 -16.21 -28.31 17.65
N ARG A 328 -14.99 -28.16 17.12
CA ARG A 328 -14.05 -27.08 17.44
C ARG A 328 -13.33 -26.59 16.20
N LEU A 329 -12.89 -25.35 16.24
CA LEU A 329 -11.98 -24.74 15.27
C LEU A 329 -10.69 -24.34 15.98
N VAL A 330 -9.60 -24.40 15.24
CA VAL A 330 -8.41 -23.62 15.57
C VAL A 330 -8.40 -22.40 14.68
N VAL A 331 -8.16 -21.23 15.27
CA VAL A 331 -8.13 -19.95 14.57
C VAL A 331 -6.83 -19.26 14.93
N THR A 332 -6.15 -18.72 13.92
CA THR A 332 -5.02 -17.82 14.13
C THR A 332 -5.52 -16.38 14.05
N ALA A 333 -5.20 -15.56 15.05
CA ALA A 333 -5.49 -14.14 15.03
C ALA A 333 -4.41 -13.36 15.78
N ARG A 334 -3.91 -12.28 15.17
CA ARG A 334 -2.91 -11.36 15.76
C ARG A 334 -1.71 -12.07 16.42
N GLY A 335 -1.08 -13.01 15.71
CA GLY A 335 0.08 -13.75 16.23
C GLY A 335 -0.23 -14.82 17.27
N GLU A 336 -1.50 -15.12 17.54
CA GLU A 336 -1.92 -16.07 18.56
C GLU A 336 -2.80 -17.19 18.00
N VAL A 337 -2.75 -18.36 18.64
CA VAL A 337 -3.55 -19.53 18.28
C VAL A 337 -4.68 -19.74 19.28
N PHE A 338 -5.91 -19.75 18.78
CA PHE A 338 -7.13 -19.98 19.55
C PHE A 338 -7.77 -21.31 19.19
N ASN A 339 -8.12 -22.09 20.20
CA ASN A 339 -8.98 -23.26 20.07
C ASN A 339 -10.40 -22.89 20.57
N ILE A 340 -11.36 -22.77 19.65
CA ILE A 340 -12.72 -22.27 19.90
C ILE A 340 -13.79 -23.34 19.62
N PRO A 341 -14.92 -23.36 20.33
CA PRO A 341 -16.04 -24.25 20.01
C PRO A 341 -16.73 -23.80 18.70
N SER A 342 -17.26 -24.74 17.91
CA SER A 342 -18.06 -24.40 16.73
C SER A 342 -19.48 -23.91 17.08
N ASP A 343 -19.96 -24.24 18.28
CA ASP A 343 -21.29 -23.85 18.80
C ASP A 343 -21.16 -23.31 20.23
N LYS A 344 -21.22 -24.17 21.26
CA LYS A 344 -21.12 -23.77 22.68
C LYS A 344 -19.88 -24.33 23.35
N GLY A 345 -19.21 -23.52 24.16
CA GLY A 345 -18.08 -23.96 24.98
C GLY A 345 -17.09 -22.84 25.30
N VAL A 346 -15.91 -23.25 25.77
CA VAL A 346 -14.83 -22.33 26.18
C VAL A 346 -13.88 -22.05 25.01
N THR A 347 -13.63 -20.76 24.77
CA THR A 347 -12.53 -20.27 23.92
C THR A 347 -11.21 -20.34 24.68
N LYS A 348 -10.19 -20.97 24.10
CA LYS A 348 -8.85 -21.09 24.69
C LYS A 348 -7.81 -20.44 23.78
N ASN A 349 -7.12 -19.40 24.23
CA ASN A 349 -5.82 -19.04 23.66
C ASN A 349 -4.79 -20.08 24.16
N ILE A 350 -4.11 -20.79 23.26
CA ILE A 350 -3.19 -21.89 23.62
C ILE A 350 -1.71 -21.49 23.62
N THR A 351 -1.34 -20.40 22.93
CA THR A 351 0.05 -19.95 22.77
C THR A 351 0.45 -18.90 23.80
N ARG A 352 -0.27 -17.76 23.91
CA ARG A 352 0.03 -16.65 24.83
C ARG A 352 1.47 -16.13 24.71
N THR A 353 1.88 -15.85 23.49
CA THR A 353 3.26 -15.54 23.09
C THR A 353 3.33 -14.15 22.44
N PRO A 354 3.19 -13.05 23.20
CA PRO A 354 3.07 -11.70 22.65
C PRO A 354 4.33 -11.16 21.94
N GLY A 355 5.43 -11.93 21.91
CA GLY A 355 6.67 -11.59 21.20
C GLY A 355 6.98 -12.55 20.04
N ALA A 356 5.98 -13.29 19.56
CA ALA A 356 6.12 -14.21 18.44
C ALA A 356 4.87 -14.15 17.55
N HIS A 357 5.04 -14.51 16.27
CA HIS A 357 4.00 -14.51 15.27
C HIS A 357 3.56 -15.94 14.94
N GLU A 358 2.50 -16.36 15.63
CA GLU A 358 1.96 -17.69 15.38
C GLU A 358 0.99 -17.60 14.21
N ARG A 359 1.11 -18.51 13.24
CA ARG A 359 0.28 -18.49 12.04
C ARG A 359 -0.02 -19.85 11.43
N ASN A 360 -1.03 -19.85 10.56
CA ASN A 360 -1.50 -21.01 9.79
C ASN A 360 -1.77 -22.24 10.66
N ALA A 361 -2.37 -22.04 11.84
CA ALA A 361 -2.64 -23.13 12.75
C ALA A 361 -3.61 -24.16 12.15
N SER A 362 -3.31 -25.45 12.33
CA SER A 362 -4.09 -26.55 11.75
C SER A 362 -4.19 -27.76 12.67
N TRP A 363 -5.39 -28.35 12.75
CA TRP A 363 -5.63 -29.58 13.50
C TRP A 363 -4.93 -30.78 12.87
N SER A 364 -4.37 -31.66 13.71
CA SER A 364 -3.99 -32.99 13.25
C SER A 364 -5.23 -33.79 12.88
N PRO A 365 -5.14 -34.70 11.88
CA PRO A 365 -6.29 -35.52 11.46
C PRO A 365 -6.85 -36.44 12.54
N ASP A 366 -6.05 -36.78 13.56
CA ASP A 366 -6.49 -37.56 14.72
C ASP A 366 -7.09 -36.71 15.86
N GLY A 367 -7.13 -35.39 15.69
CA GLY A 367 -7.72 -34.43 16.64
C GLY A 367 -6.91 -34.23 17.92
N LYS A 368 -5.69 -34.78 18.02
CA LYS A 368 -4.89 -34.72 19.27
C LYS A 368 -3.95 -33.53 19.35
N TYR A 369 -3.52 -32.99 18.21
CA TYR A 369 -2.53 -31.93 18.15
C TYR A 369 -3.01 -30.78 17.27
N ILE A 370 -2.43 -29.62 17.52
CA ILE A 370 -2.55 -28.43 16.67
C ILE A 370 -1.13 -28.07 16.24
N ALA A 371 -0.87 -28.04 14.93
CA ALA A 371 0.38 -27.52 14.36
C ALA A 371 0.23 -26.04 14.02
N TYR A 372 1.32 -25.29 14.08
CA TYR A 372 1.38 -23.89 13.64
C TYR A 372 2.82 -23.51 13.27
N ILE A 373 2.97 -22.43 12.50
CA ILE A 373 4.25 -21.76 12.26
C ILE A 373 4.44 -20.73 13.37
N SER A 374 5.66 -20.59 13.89
CA SER A 374 6.04 -19.58 14.88
C SER A 374 7.43 -19.07 14.59
N ASP A 375 7.67 -17.79 14.85
CA ASP A 375 9.00 -17.19 14.77
C ASP A 375 9.65 -16.94 16.14
N ALA A 376 9.16 -17.58 17.21
CA ALA A 376 9.66 -17.43 18.58
C ALA A 376 11.17 -17.72 18.78
N THR A 377 11.82 -18.38 17.81
CA THR A 377 13.26 -18.63 17.84
C THR A 377 14.10 -17.55 17.15
N GLY A 378 13.46 -16.57 16.53
CA GLY A 378 14.07 -15.61 15.61
C GLY A 378 14.01 -16.05 14.14
N GLU A 379 13.72 -17.32 13.84
CA GLU A 379 13.42 -17.84 12.50
C GLU A 379 12.04 -18.51 12.48
N THR A 380 11.42 -18.66 11.31
CA THR A 380 10.12 -19.33 11.18
C THR A 380 10.27 -20.85 11.31
N GLU A 381 9.64 -21.43 12.32
CA GLU A 381 9.71 -22.84 12.67
C GLU A 381 8.31 -23.45 12.84
N LEU A 382 8.22 -24.78 12.67
CA LEU A 382 7.01 -25.53 12.95
C LEU A 382 6.94 -25.92 14.42
N TYR A 383 5.76 -25.81 15.00
CA TYR A 383 5.43 -26.24 16.36
C TYR A 383 4.19 -27.12 16.36
N ILE A 384 4.05 -27.97 17.37
CA ILE A 384 2.79 -28.60 17.73
C ILE A 384 2.47 -28.40 19.21
N GLN A 385 1.19 -28.39 19.54
CA GLN A 385 0.71 -28.41 20.92
C GLN A 385 -0.43 -29.42 21.09
N PRO A 386 -0.51 -30.16 22.20
CA PRO A 386 -1.64 -31.05 22.47
C PRO A 386 -2.95 -30.26 22.55
N ALA A 387 -3.98 -30.69 21.81
CA ALA A 387 -5.28 -30.02 21.76
C ALA A 387 -6.01 -30.01 23.11
N ALA A 388 -5.72 -31.00 23.97
CA ALA A 388 -6.24 -31.07 25.33
C ALA A 388 -5.60 -30.02 26.28
N GLY A 389 -4.48 -29.42 25.88
CA GLY A 389 -3.63 -28.55 26.71
C GLY A 389 -2.29 -29.23 27.04
N GLY A 390 -1.26 -28.42 27.28
CA GLY A 390 0.12 -28.85 27.52
C GLY A 390 1.13 -27.89 26.87
N ASP A 391 2.42 -28.20 27.01
CA ASP A 391 3.50 -27.39 26.45
C ASP A 391 3.61 -27.54 24.93
N ALA A 392 4.08 -26.49 24.27
CA ALA A 392 4.42 -26.53 22.85
C ALA A 392 5.70 -27.34 22.61
N ILE A 393 5.73 -28.07 21.48
CA ILE A 393 6.88 -28.86 21.03
C ILE A 393 7.37 -28.26 19.73
N GLN A 394 8.58 -27.69 19.76
CA GLN A 394 9.27 -27.23 18.55
C GLN A 394 9.64 -28.44 17.68
N LEU A 395 9.23 -28.41 16.41
CA LEU A 395 9.44 -29.48 15.45
C LEU A 395 10.69 -29.25 14.59
N THR A 396 10.87 -28.03 14.08
CA THR A 396 12.00 -27.65 13.21
C THR A 396 12.93 -26.65 13.91
N LYS A 397 14.19 -26.55 13.45
CA LYS A 397 15.21 -25.66 14.02
C LYS A 397 16.12 -25.12 12.92
N ASN A 398 16.55 -23.88 13.08
CA ASN A 398 17.51 -23.19 12.21
C ASN A 398 17.08 -23.18 10.73
N ASN A 399 15.80 -22.96 10.47
CA ASN A 399 15.35 -22.77 9.09
C ASN A 399 16.08 -21.59 8.45
N ASP A 400 16.42 -21.75 7.18
CA ASP A 400 17.21 -20.81 6.40
C ASP A 400 16.36 -19.94 5.47
N SER A 401 15.05 -19.93 5.69
CA SER A 401 14.06 -19.19 4.89
C SER A 401 12.68 -19.17 5.56
N TYR A 402 11.86 -18.18 5.21
CA TYR A 402 10.47 -18.04 5.67
C TYR A 402 9.55 -19.20 5.20
N ILE A 403 8.91 -19.89 6.15
CA ILE A 403 7.84 -20.87 5.89
C ILE A 403 6.54 -20.14 5.52
N ARG A 404 5.96 -20.52 4.37
CA ARG A 404 4.73 -19.96 3.79
C ARG A 404 3.46 -20.71 4.19
N SER A 405 3.49 -22.03 4.21
CA SER A 405 2.31 -22.87 4.48
C SER A 405 2.69 -24.17 5.18
N LEU A 406 1.70 -24.86 5.77
CA LEU A 406 1.83 -26.20 6.34
C LEU A 406 0.58 -27.03 6.06
N GLN A 407 0.74 -28.34 5.88
CA GLN A 407 -0.35 -29.30 5.68
C GLN A 407 -0.02 -30.66 6.29
N TRP A 408 -0.96 -31.25 7.02
CA TRP A 408 -0.82 -32.61 7.57
C TRP A 408 -1.02 -33.68 6.51
N SER A 409 -0.30 -34.81 6.62
CA SER A 409 -0.70 -36.03 5.92
C SER A 409 -2.00 -36.60 6.52
N PRO A 410 -2.89 -37.27 5.76
CA PRO A 410 -4.16 -37.77 6.27
C PRO A 410 -4.06 -38.74 7.46
N ASP A 411 -2.93 -39.44 7.58
CA ASP A 411 -2.64 -40.34 8.69
C ASP A 411 -2.01 -39.65 9.91
N GLY A 412 -1.70 -38.35 9.82
CA GLY A 412 -1.06 -37.56 10.86
C GLY A 412 0.43 -37.87 11.09
N SER A 413 1.06 -38.70 10.26
CA SER A 413 2.46 -39.11 10.46
C SER A 413 3.49 -38.09 9.96
N LYS A 414 3.07 -37.16 9.10
CA LYS A 414 3.94 -36.17 8.44
C LYS A 414 3.27 -34.80 8.35
N ILE A 415 4.09 -33.76 8.24
CA ILE A 415 3.69 -32.40 7.86
C ILE A 415 4.49 -32.00 6.62
N TYR A 416 3.81 -31.51 5.59
CA TYR A 416 4.43 -30.89 4.42
C TYR A 416 4.35 -29.38 4.54
N TYR A 417 5.40 -28.67 4.15
CA TYR A 417 5.43 -27.20 4.22
C TYR A 417 6.21 -26.62 3.03
N THR A 418 5.85 -25.40 2.64
CA THR A 418 6.58 -24.65 1.61
C THR A 418 7.30 -23.44 2.20
N ASP A 419 8.36 -22.99 1.53
CA ASP A 419 9.17 -21.85 1.98
C ASP A 419 9.59 -20.93 0.83
N ARG A 420 10.19 -19.78 1.17
CA ARG A 420 10.66 -18.73 0.24
C ARG A 420 11.74 -19.19 -0.75
N LYS A 421 12.40 -20.33 -0.53
CA LYS A 421 13.35 -20.95 -1.48
C LYS A 421 12.69 -21.88 -2.50
N ASN A 422 11.35 -21.83 -2.60
CA ASN A 422 10.54 -22.61 -3.53
C ASN A 422 10.69 -24.13 -3.32
N ARG A 423 10.77 -24.55 -2.04
CA ARG A 423 10.86 -25.96 -1.66
C ARG A 423 9.50 -26.46 -1.17
N ILE A 424 9.23 -27.74 -1.41
CA ILE A 424 8.31 -28.54 -0.60
C ILE A 424 9.18 -29.41 0.33
N ASN A 425 9.02 -29.20 1.63
CA ASN A 425 9.72 -29.97 2.65
C ASN A 425 8.74 -30.89 3.37
N GLN A 426 9.26 -31.98 3.93
CA GLN A 426 8.50 -32.93 4.75
C GLN A 426 9.14 -33.03 6.13
N TYR A 427 8.33 -32.87 7.18
CA TYR A 427 8.66 -33.20 8.56
C TYR A 427 8.02 -34.54 8.94
N ALA A 428 8.81 -35.51 9.39
CA ALA A 428 8.32 -36.77 9.92
C ALA A 428 8.10 -36.70 11.43
N VAL A 429 6.86 -36.88 11.90
CA VAL A 429 6.47 -36.64 13.30
C VAL A 429 7.14 -37.63 14.26
N ALA A 430 7.24 -38.91 13.86
CA ALA A 430 7.80 -39.96 14.71
C ALA A 430 9.32 -39.84 14.89
N THR A 431 10.05 -39.56 13.80
CA THR A 431 11.53 -39.48 13.81
C THR A 431 12.05 -38.07 14.06
N ARG A 432 11.18 -37.06 13.99
CA ARG A 432 11.50 -35.64 14.15
C ARG A 432 12.54 -35.13 13.16
N ASN A 433 12.48 -35.62 11.92
CA ASN A 433 13.44 -35.27 10.88
C ASN A 433 12.76 -34.49 9.75
N VAL A 434 13.50 -33.51 9.21
CA VAL A 434 13.12 -32.74 8.00
C VAL A 434 13.84 -33.34 6.80
N SER A 435 13.13 -33.46 5.68
CA SER A 435 13.73 -33.83 4.39
C SER A 435 13.11 -33.02 3.25
N LEU A 436 13.93 -32.60 2.29
CA LEU A 436 13.47 -32.00 1.04
C LEU A 436 12.68 -33.04 0.22
N VAL A 437 11.49 -32.67 -0.24
CA VAL A 437 10.71 -33.47 -1.19
C VAL A 437 11.08 -33.08 -2.61
N ILE A 438 10.95 -31.80 -2.93
CA ILE A 438 11.25 -31.23 -4.25
C ILE A 438 11.51 -29.71 -4.13
N GLN A 439 12.30 -29.16 -5.07
CA GLN A 439 12.56 -27.73 -5.20
C GLN A 439 12.38 -27.31 -6.66
N ASP A 440 11.78 -26.14 -6.90
CA ASP A 440 11.69 -25.53 -8.24
C ASP A 440 12.48 -24.21 -8.28
N PRO A 441 13.55 -24.11 -9.09
CA PRO A 441 14.31 -22.88 -9.21
C PRO A 441 13.56 -21.77 -9.97
N VAL A 442 12.48 -22.09 -10.69
CA VAL A 442 11.73 -21.10 -11.50
C VAL A 442 10.78 -20.29 -10.63
N GLY A 443 10.04 -20.94 -9.74
CA GLY A 443 8.99 -20.28 -8.98
C GLY A 443 8.43 -21.15 -7.85
N GLU A 444 7.53 -20.57 -7.06
CA GLU A 444 6.91 -21.27 -5.95
C GLU A 444 5.94 -22.37 -6.44
N PHE A 445 5.88 -23.48 -5.70
CA PHE A 445 4.78 -24.44 -5.84
C PHE A 445 3.51 -23.84 -5.26
N ARG A 446 2.47 -23.71 -6.09
CA ARG A 446 1.16 -23.20 -5.67
C ARG A 446 0.19 -24.33 -5.42
N ASP A 447 -0.77 -24.09 -4.53
CA ASP A 447 -1.92 -24.96 -4.28
C ASP A 447 -1.52 -26.41 -3.92
N VAL A 448 -0.46 -26.56 -3.12
CA VAL A 448 0.02 -27.87 -2.68
C VAL A 448 -1.09 -28.58 -1.89
N SER A 449 -1.42 -29.80 -2.31
CA SER A 449 -2.43 -30.64 -1.66
C SER A 449 -2.02 -32.11 -1.64
N ILE A 450 -2.46 -32.87 -0.64
CA ILE A 450 -2.15 -34.30 -0.48
C ILE A 450 -3.37 -35.16 -0.80
N SER A 451 -3.14 -36.32 -1.41
CA SER A 451 -4.19 -37.30 -1.69
C SER A 451 -4.81 -37.87 -0.40
N PRO A 452 -6.07 -38.35 -0.46
CA PRO A 452 -6.75 -38.97 0.69
C PRO A 452 -6.01 -40.18 1.29
N ASP A 453 -5.23 -40.90 0.48
CA ASP A 453 -4.42 -42.04 0.91
C ASP A 453 -3.01 -41.67 1.40
N GLY A 454 -2.63 -40.39 1.31
CA GLY A 454 -1.34 -39.86 1.75
C GLY A 454 -0.13 -40.23 0.89
N LYS A 455 -0.33 -40.84 -0.29
CA LYS A 455 0.74 -41.32 -1.18
C LYS A 455 1.13 -40.38 -2.30
N TRP A 456 0.31 -39.36 -2.57
CA TRP A 456 0.51 -38.42 -3.66
C TRP A 456 0.40 -36.98 -3.18
N LEU A 457 1.25 -36.10 -3.72
CA LEU A 457 1.05 -34.66 -3.70
C LEU A 457 0.52 -34.20 -5.05
N THR A 458 -0.21 -33.09 -5.05
CA THR A 458 -0.55 -32.33 -6.24
C THR A 458 -0.23 -30.86 -6.00
N TYR A 459 0.09 -30.14 -7.06
CA TYR A 459 0.43 -28.72 -7.04
C TYR A 459 0.44 -28.16 -8.45
N SER A 460 0.47 -26.84 -8.57
CA SER A 460 0.78 -26.16 -9.83
C SER A 460 2.15 -25.46 -9.76
N ARG A 461 2.88 -25.49 -10.87
CA ARG A 461 4.13 -24.73 -11.05
C ARG A 461 4.29 -24.25 -12.48
N THR A 462 5.05 -23.18 -12.66
CA THR A 462 5.26 -22.52 -13.96
C THR A 462 6.24 -23.33 -14.83
N ALA A 463 5.86 -23.58 -16.08
CA ALA A 463 6.75 -24.17 -17.07
C ALA A 463 7.56 -23.11 -17.83
N ASP A 464 8.55 -23.54 -18.63
CA ASP A 464 9.43 -22.65 -19.39
C ASP A 464 8.72 -21.72 -20.39
N ASN A 465 7.47 -22.02 -20.73
CA ASN A 465 6.61 -21.17 -21.57
C ASN A 465 5.59 -20.34 -20.76
N GLU A 466 5.87 -20.15 -19.47
CA GLU A 466 5.12 -19.32 -18.51
C GLU A 466 3.71 -19.81 -18.15
N PHE A 467 3.26 -20.94 -18.70
CA PHE A 467 2.01 -21.55 -18.27
C PHE A 467 2.17 -22.34 -16.97
N ASN A 468 1.18 -22.22 -16.08
CA ASN A 468 1.09 -23.09 -14.91
C ASN A 468 0.60 -24.47 -15.32
N ILE A 469 1.28 -25.49 -14.81
CA ILE A 469 1.00 -26.89 -15.10
C ILE A 469 0.64 -27.59 -13.80
N VAL A 470 -0.41 -28.40 -13.82
CA VAL A 470 -0.78 -29.26 -12.70
C VAL A 470 0.02 -30.54 -12.76
N TYR A 471 0.66 -30.90 -11.64
CA TYR A 471 1.44 -32.11 -11.47
C TYR A 471 0.87 -32.98 -10.36
N VAL A 472 1.10 -34.30 -10.47
CA VAL A 472 1.03 -35.21 -9.32
C VAL A 472 2.41 -35.79 -9.05
N TYR A 473 2.75 -35.89 -7.77
CA TYR A 473 4.03 -36.40 -7.30
C TYR A 473 3.81 -37.62 -6.41
N ASN A 474 4.38 -38.75 -6.79
CA ASN A 474 4.33 -39.96 -5.99
C ASN A 474 5.39 -39.92 -4.88
N LEU A 475 4.97 -39.97 -3.62
CA LEU A 475 5.85 -39.82 -2.47
C LEU A 475 6.75 -41.04 -2.22
N ASP A 476 6.33 -42.24 -2.63
CA ASP A 476 7.08 -43.48 -2.42
C ASP A 476 8.19 -43.65 -3.48
N THR A 477 7.83 -43.48 -4.75
CA THR A 477 8.73 -43.62 -5.91
C THR A 477 9.51 -42.35 -6.23
N LYS A 478 9.15 -41.22 -5.61
CA LYS A 478 9.74 -39.89 -5.83
C LYS A 478 9.67 -39.41 -7.27
N LYS A 479 8.58 -39.73 -7.96
CA LYS A 479 8.38 -39.43 -9.37
C LYS A 479 7.23 -38.44 -9.57
N GLU A 480 7.52 -37.37 -10.31
CA GLU A 480 6.58 -36.35 -10.74
C GLU A 480 5.96 -36.72 -12.10
N TYR A 481 4.69 -36.41 -12.29
CA TYR A 481 3.96 -36.59 -13.55
C TYR A 481 3.13 -35.35 -13.86
N PRO A 482 3.28 -34.74 -15.05
CA PRO A 482 2.36 -33.69 -15.49
C PRO A 482 0.98 -34.30 -15.75
N VAL A 483 -0.06 -33.69 -15.18
CA VAL A 483 -1.46 -34.03 -15.47
C VAL A 483 -1.95 -33.22 -16.66
N THR A 484 -1.59 -31.94 -16.72
CA THR A 484 -1.94 -31.05 -17.83
C THR A 484 -0.75 -30.84 -18.78
N ASP A 485 -1.05 -30.53 -20.02
CA ASP A 485 -0.08 -30.13 -21.04
C ASP A 485 0.33 -28.65 -20.91
N LYS A 486 1.29 -28.22 -21.75
CA LYS A 486 1.80 -26.85 -21.81
C LYS A 486 1.01 -25.90 -22.73
N TRP A 487 -0.21 -26.24 -23.16
CA TRP A 487 -1.01 -25.37 -24.03
C TRP A 487 -1.92 -24.40 -23.26
N TYR A 488 -2.24 -24.70 -21.99
CA TYR A 488 -3.17 -23.92 -21.19
C TYR A 488 -2.74 -23.81 -19.73
N SER A 489 -2.78 -22.60 -19.18
CA SER A 489 -2.53 -22.38 -17.76
C SER A 489 -3.57 -23.12 -16.91
N SER A 490 -3.10 -23.96 -16.00
CA SER A 490 -3.91 -24.82 -15.12
C SER A 490 -3.40 -24.73 -13.68
N TYR A 491 -4.32 -24.60 -12.71
CA TYR A 491 -4.01 -24.23 -11.32
C TYR A 491 -5.11 -24.67 -10.34
N ASN A 492 -4.94 -24.44 -9.03
CA ASN A 492 -5.83 -24.91 -7.95
C ASN A 492 -6.16 -26.43 -7.95
N PRO A 493 -5.19 -27.35 -8.11
CA PRO A 493 -5.49 -28.77 -8.12
C PRO A 493 -5.83 -29.35 -6.74
N VAL A 494 -6.86 -30.20 -6.67
CA VAL A 494 -7.25 -30.94 -5.45
C VAL A 494 -7.74 -32.35 -5.78
N PHE A 495 -7.39 -33.34 -4.95
CA PHE A 495 -7.92 -34.69 -5.07
C PHE A 495 -9.36 -34.77 -4.54
N SER A 496 -10.23 -35.52 -5.22
CA SER A 496 -11.54 -35.89 -4.66
C SER A 496 -11.36 -36.81 -3.45
N ALA A 497 -12.29 -36.73 -2.49
CA ALA A 497 -12.22 -37.50 -1.25
C ALA A 497 -12.23 -39.03 -1.47
N ASP A 498 -12.82 -39.50 -2.58
CA ASP A 498 -12.85 -40.90 -2.98
C ASP A 498 -11.63 -41.36 -3.79
N GLY A 499 -10.68 -40.45 -4.05
CA GLY A 499 -9.43 -40.74 -4.75
C GLY A 499 -9.55 -41.03 -6.25
N LYS A 500 -10.71 -40.81 -6.86
CA LYS A 500 -10.96 -41.10 -8.29
C LYS A 500 -10.59 -39.96 -9.23
N TYR A 501 -10.68 -38.73 -8.75
CA TYR A 501 -10.55 -37.52 -9.56
C TYR A 501 -9.47 -36.59 -9.01
N LEU A 502 -8.77 -35.91 -9.90
CA LEU A 502 -8.05 -34.68 -9.58
C LEU A 502 -8.77 -33.51 -10.23
N LEU A 503 -9.39 -32.65 -9.43
CA LEU A 503 -9.98 -31.41 -9.88
C LEU A 503 -8.92 -30.35 -10.10
N PHE A 504 -9.16 -29.43 -11.03
CA PHE A 504 -8.34 -28.23 -11.21
C PHE A 504 -9.08 -27.19 -12.05
N VAL A 505 -8.56 -25.97 -12.07
CA VAL A 505 -9.01 -24.89 -12.95
C VAL A 505 -8.10 -24.81 -14.17
N SER A 506 -8.64 -24.60 -15.37
CA SER A 506 -7.84 -24.46 -16.59
C SER A 506 -8.40 -23.41 -17.55
N ALA A 507 -7.53 -22.59 -18.11
CA ALA A 507 -7.87 -21.49 -19.02
C ALA A 507 -8.01 -21.97 -20.48
N ARG A 508 -9.08 -22.73 -20.78
CA ARG A 508 -9.32 -23.31 -22.13
C ARG A 508 -10.55 -22.76 -22.86
N ASP A 509 -11.31 -21.84 -22.25
CA ASP A 509 -12.51 -21.25 -22.85
C ASP A 509 -12.21 -19.99 -23.66
N PHE A 510 -12.07 -20.14 -24.97
CA PHE A 510 -11.81 -19.03 -25.89
C PHE A 510 -13.10 -18.35 -26.34
N ASN A 511 -13.47 -17.27 -25.65
CA ASN A 511 -14.62 -16.42 -25.98
C ASN A 511 -14.16 -14.97 -26.24
N PRO A 512 -13.74 -14.62 -27.46
CA PRO A 512 -13.19 -13.30 -27.75
C PRO A 512 -14.28 -12.23 -27.66
N THR A 513 -13.93 -11.08 -27.07
CA THR A 513 -14.76 -9.87 -27.08
C THR A 513 -14.07 -8.81 -27.93
N TYR A 514 -14.79 -8.21 -28.88
CA TYR A 514 -14.26 -7.11 -29.68
C TYR A 514 -14.19 -5.81 -28.87
N GLY A 515 -13.07 -5.09 -29.02
CA GLY A 515 -12.88 -3.77 -28.41
C GLY A 515 -13.84 -2.73 -28.97
N SER A 516 -14.28 -1.79 -28.13
CA SER A 516 -15.11 -0.65 -28.58
C SER A 516 -14.28 0.55 -29.04
N THR A 517 -13.02 0.65 -28.62
CA THR A 517 -12.09 1.71 -29.04
C THR A 517 -11.40 1.38 -30.36
N GLU A 518 -11.34 0.09 -30.73
CA GLU A 518 -10.58 -0.38 -31.88
C GLU A 518 -10.99 -1.76 -32.35
N TRP A 519 -10.66 -2.07 -33.61
CA TRP A 519 -10.78 -3.41 -34.17
C TRP A 519 -9.68 -4.34 -33.64
N ASN A 520 -9.86 -4.77 -32.39
CA ASN A 520 -9.02 -5.74 -31.69
C ASN A 520 -9.89 -6.63 -30.81
N HIS A 521 -9.32 -7.65 -30.20
CA HIS A 521 -10.05 -8.58 -29.34
C HIS A 521 -9.31 -8.84 -28.04
N VAL A 522 -10.09 -9.18 -27.01
CA VAL A 522 -9.58 -9.67 -25.71
C VAL A 522 -10.31 -10.95 -25.33
N TYR A 523 -9.62 -11.83 -24.61
CA TYR A 523 -10.24 -13.01 -24.01
C TYR A 523 -10.44 -12.73 -22.52
N ASN A 524 -11.70 -12.63 -22.12
CA ASN A 524 -12.09 -12.51 -20.71
C ASN A 524 -12.65 -13.84 -20.24
N ASN A 525 -12.44 -14.20 -18.97
CA ASN A 525 -13.08 -15.36 -18.32
C ASN A 525 -12.78 -16.71 -19.01
N MET A 526 -11.51 -16.97 -19.34
CA MET A 526 -11.12 -18.22 -20.02
C MET A 526 -11.14 -19.47 -19.13
N SER A 527 -11.31 -19.32 -17.81
CA SER A 527 -11.17 -20.44 -16.89
C SER A 527 -12.46 -21.26 -16.79
N GLY A 528 -12.30 -22.57 -16.74
CA GLY A 528 -13.34 -23.54 -16.42
C GLY A 528 -12.88 -24.51 -15.33
N VAL A 529 -13.80 -25.30 -14.78
CA VAL A 529 -13.50 -26.37 -13.82
C VAL A 529 -13.37 -27.70 -14.55
N TYR A 530 -12.27 -28.41 -14.32
CA TYR A 530 -11.93 -29.66 -14.97
C TYR A 530 -11.65 -30.74 -13.93
N MET A 531 -11.74 -31.99 -14.35
CA MET A 531 -11.30 -33.14 -13.56
C MET A 531 -10.55 -34.14 -14.43
N ALA A 532 -9.42 -34.64 -13.94
CA ALA A 532 -8.72 -35.77 -14.53
C ALA A 532 -9.19 -37.07 -13.87
N LEU A 533 -9.56 -38.07 -14.67
CA LEU A 533 -9.86 -39.42 -14.19
C LEU A 533 -8.53 -40.14 -13.90
N LEU A 534 -8.23 -40.37 -12.62
CA LEU A 534 -6.90 -40.80 -12.18
C LEU A 534 -6.56 -42.22 -12.63
N SER A 535 -7.56 -43.11 -12.70
CA SER A 535 -7.39 -44.45 -13.27
C SER A 535 -8.10 -44.59 -14.61
N LYS A 536 -7.52 -45.38 -15.51
CA LYS A 536 -8.14 -45.77 -16.79
C LYS A 536 -9.45 -46.53 -16.64
N ASP A 537 -9.67 -47.15 -15.47
CA ASP A 537 -10.88 -47.92 -15.16
C ASP A 537 -12.00 -47.05 -14.57
N THR A 538 -11.73 -45.78 -14.24
CA THR A 538 -12.73 -44.85 -13.71
C THR A 538 -13.59 -44.32 -14.87
N PRO A 539 -14.91 -44.62 -14.93
CA PRO A 539 -15.77 -44.09 -15.98
C PRO A 539 -15.99 -42.59 -15.80
N SER A 540 -16.26 -41.89 -16.91
CA SER A 540 -16.71 -40.50 -16.86
C SER A 540 -18.06 -40.38 -16.14
N PRO A 541 -18.25 -39.42 -15.23
CA PRO A 541 -19.57 -39.11 -14.66
C PRO A 541 -20.58 -38.59 -15.70
N PHE A 542 -20.12 -38.18 -16.89
CA PHE A 542 -20.95 -37.64 -17.97
C PHE A 542 -21.30 -38.67 -19.05
N LEU A 543 -21.15 -39.97 -18.77
CA LEU A 543 -21.64 -41.00 -19.69
C LEU A 543 -23.16 -40.90 -19.84
N GLU A 544 -23.63 -40.77 -21.08
CA GLU A 544 -25.04 -40.80 -21.43
C GLU A 544 -25.67 -42.16 -21.03
N LYS A 545 -26.88 -42.11 -20.48
CA LYS A 545 -27.67 -43.31 -20.16
C LYS A 545 -28.85 -43.38 -21.12
N ASP A 546 -29.04 -44.53 -21.76
CA ASP A 546 -30.23 -44.80 -22.58
C ASP A 546 -31.43 -45.06 -21.65
N ASP A 547 -32.50 -44.28 -21.77
CA ASP A 547 -33.74 -44.45 -21.01
C ASP A 547 -34.48 -45.68 -21.51
N ALA A 548 -34.08 -46.86 -21.04
CA ALA A 548 -34.86 -48.06 -21.21
C ALA A 548 -36.19 -47.93 -20.46
N VAL A 549 -37.31 -47.99 -21.20
CA VAL A 549 -38.65 -48.17 -20.65
C VAL A 549 -38.63 -49.37 -19.71
N ALA A 550 -38.89 -49.12 -18.42
CA ALA A 550 -38.89 -50.14 -17.38
C ALA A 550 -39.96 -51.21 -17.67
N ALA A 551 -39.60 -52.27 -18.39
CA ALA A 551 -40.28 -53.55 -18.27
C ALA A 551 -39.85 -54.15 -16.93
N LYS A 552 -40.76 -54.10 -15.94
CA LYS A 552 -40.64 -54.82 -14.67
C LYS A 552 -40.26 -56.27 -14.97
N LYS A 553 -39.00 -56.63 -14.73
CA LYS A 553 -38.60 -58.02 -14.50
C LYS A 553 -38.49 -58.20 -13.00
N GLU A 554 -39.53 -58.81 -12.44
CA GLU A 554 -39.40 -59.59 -11.22
C GLU A 554 -38.24 -60.58 -11.40
N VAL A 555 -37.20 -60.42 -10.59
CA VAL A 555 -36.24 -61.49 -10.35
C VAL A 555 -36.36 -61.80 -8.87
N SER A 556 -37.00 -62.93 -8.63
CA SER A 556 -37.07 -63.65 -7.36
C SER A 556 -35.68 -63.97 -6.84
N VAL A 557 -35.36 -63.50 -5.64
CA VAL A 557 -34.25 -64.01 -4.85
C VAL A 557 -34.82 -65.06 -3.89
N THR A 558 -34.46 -66.31 -4.15
CA THR A 558 -34.74 -67.46 -3.29
C THR A 558 -33.93 -67.32 -2.00
N VAL A 559 -34.63 -67.17 -0.87
CA VAL A 559 -34.03 -67.24 0.47
C VAL A 559 -33.93 -68.72 0.87
N THR A 560 -32.74 -69.17 1.22
CA THR A 560 -32.55 -70.38 2.04
C THR A 560 -32.23 -69.96 3.46
N ASP A 561 -33.22 -70.11 4.34
CA ASP A 561 -33.12 -69.88 5.77
C ASP A 561 -32.53 -71.11 6.50
N ALA A 562 -31.58 -70.88 7.40
CA ALA A 562 -31.20 -71.80 8.46
C ALA A 562 -31.24 -71.09 9.83
N LYS A 563 -32.45 -71.12 10.42
CA LYS A 563 -32.78 -71.28 11.85
C LYS A 563 -32.37 -70.23 12.91
N ALA A 564 -33.45 -69.61 13.43
CA ALA A 564 -33.84 -69.38 14.85
C ALA A 564 -32.97 -68.44 15.73
N GLY A 565 -33.50 -67.50 16.52
CA GLY A 565 -34.86 -67.14 16.90
C GLY A 565 -34.82 -66.07 18.02
N ASN A 566 -35.96 -65.39 18.23
CA ASN A 566 -36.29 -64.42 19.29
C ASN A 566 -35.80 -62.95 19.18
N LYS A 567 -36.81 -62.08 19.03
CA LYS A 567 -36.77 -60.64 19.29
C LYS A 567 -36.99 -60.36 20.78
N THR A 568 -36.11 -59.57 21.39
CA THR A 568 -36.43 -58.74 22.56
C THR A 568 -35.74 -57.38 22.42
N ASN A 569 -36.51 -56.31 22.61
CA ASN A 569 -36.01 -54.95 22.73
C ASN A 569 -35.28 -54.78 24.07
N LYS A 570 -34.02 -54.32 24.03
CA LYS A 570 -33.39 -53.60 25.14
C LYS A 570 -32.29 -52.67 24.61
N ALA A 571 -32.40 -51.41 24.99
CA ALA A 571 -31.33 -50.42 24.86
C ALA A 571 -30.15 -50.82 25.76
N VAL A 572 -28.93 -50.81 25.20
CA VAL A 572 -27.68 -50.72 25.97
C VAL A 572 -26.69 -49.88 25.17
N ASP A 573 -26.35 -48.75 25.77
CA ASP A 573 -25.22 -47.88 25.52
C ASP A 573 -23.89 -48.63 25.74
N LYS A 574 -22.94 -48.53 24.79
CA LYS A 574 -21.49 -48.65 25.00
C LYS A 574 -20.69 -48.56 23.70
N GLY A 575 -19.72 -47.64 23.71
CA GLY A 575 -18.35 -48.00 23.35
C GLY A 575 -17.89 -47.64 21.95
N VAL A 576 -17.24 -46.49 21.85
CA VAL A 576 -16.26 -46.13 20.82
C VAL A 576 -15.13 -47.17 20.78
N ASP A 577 -14.91 -47.84 19.63
CA ASP A 577 -13.58 -47.89 18.99
C ASP A 577 -13.65 -48.28 17.49
N LYS A 578 -12.59 -47.84 16.81
CA LYS A 578 -12.31 -47.63 15.38
C LYS A 578 -12.43 -48.85 14.47
N SER A 579 -12.88 -48.58 13.23
CA SER A 579 -12.00 -48.63 12.05
C SER A 579 -12.72 -47.98 10.87
N VAL A 580 -12.32 -46.75 10.50
CA VAL A 580 -12.59 -46.26 9.15
C VAL A 580 -11.79 -47.16 8.23
N ASP A 581 -12.47 -47.86 7.34
CA ASP A 581 -11.87 -48.76 6.37
C ASP A 581 -10.93 -47.97 5.46
N LYS A 582 -9.61 -48.02 5.75
CA LYS A 582 -8.56 -47.32 5.00
C LYS A 582 -8.42 -47.84 3.56
N SER A 583 -9.12 -48.91 3.17
CA SER A 583 -9.05 -49.46 1.81
C SER A 583 -9.95 -48.77 0.77
N ALA A 584 -10.93 -47.96 1.21
CA ALA A 584 -11.97 -47.43 0.31
C ALA A 584 -11.56 -46.21 -0.54
N ASN A 585 -10.49 -45.48 -0.17
CA ASN A 585 -10.09 -44.21 -0.80
C ASN A 585 -8.65 -44.24 -1.40
N ALA A 586 -8.16 -45.42 -1.78
CA ALA A 586 -6.83 -45.56 -2.38
C ALA A 586 -6.76 -44.85 -3.75
N VAL A 587 -5.74 -44.03 -3.97
CA VAL A 587 -5.54 -43.34 -5.26
C VAL A 587 -4.80 -44.26 -6.21
N LYS A 588 -5.53 -44.74 -7.22
CA LYS A 588 -4.95 -45.43 -8.37
C LYS A 588 -4.68 -44.42 -9.48
N PHE A 589 -3.40 -44.15 -9.73
CA PHE A 589 -2.95 -43.24 -10.78
C PHE A 589 -2.31 -44.01 -11.94
N ASP A 590 -2.96 -43.95 -13.11
CA ASP A 590 -2.39 -44.39 -14.37
C ASP A 590 -1.80 -43.15 -15.08
N ALA A 591 -0.49 -43.11 -15.32
CA ALA A 591 0.16 -41.94 -15.93
C ALA A 591 -0.07 -41.87 -17.45
N GLU A 592 -0.12 -43.03 -18.12
CA GLU A 592 -0.30 -43.13 -19.56
C GLU A 592 -1.70 -42.64 -19.96
N GLY A 593 -1.75 -41.69 -20.91
CA GLY A 593 -3.00 -41.10 -21.41
C GLY A 593 -3.76 -40.26 -20.37
N ILE A 594 -3.10 -39.74 -19.32
CA ILE A 594 -3.79 -38.95 -18.29
C ILE A 594 -4.42 -37.67 -18.86
N ALA A 595 -3.75 -37.00 -19.81
CA ALA A 595 -4.28 -35.81 -20.46
C ALA A 595 -5.55 -36.10 -21.28
N ASP A 596 -5.64 -37.29 -21.89
CA ASP A 596 -6.82 -37.75 -22.64
C ASP A 596 -8.01 -38.09 -21.73
N ARG A 597 -7.77 -38.23 -20.43
CA ARG A 597 -8.78 -38.50 -19.39
C ARG A 597 -9.21 -37.24 -18.63
N ILE A 598 -8.90 -36.05 -19.15
CA ILE A 598 -9.40 -34.78 -18.60
C ILE A 598 -10.79 -34.51 -19.17
N ILE A 599 -11.75 -34.30 -18.27
CA ILE A 599 -13.12 -33.90 -18.63
C ILE A 599 -13.45 -32.55 -18.01
N ARG A 600 -14.28 -31.79 -18.72
CA ARG A 600 -14.77 -30.48 -18.29
C ARG A 600 -16.09 -30.63 -17.55
N ILE A 601 -16.24 -29.88 -16.45
CA ILE A 601 -17.55 -29.68 -15.82
C ILE A 601 -18.32 -28.64 -16.65
N PRO A 602 -19.58 -28.90 -17.06
CA PRO A 602 -20.33 -28.05 -17.99
C PRO A 602 -20.87 -26.79 -17.31
N VAL A 603 -19.95 -25.88 -16.96
CA VAL A 603 -20.19 -24.56 -16.37
C VAL A 603 -19.60 -23.48 -17.28
N PRO A 604 -20.16 -22.25 -17.31
CA PRO A 604 -19.68 -21.19 -18.18
C PRO A 604 -18.24 -20.77 -17.84
N GLY A 605 -17.53 -20.13 -18.77
CA GLY A 605 -16.22 -19.53 -18.46
C GLY A 605 -16.35 -18.43 -17.41
N ALA A 606 -15.53 -18.47 -16.35
CA ALA A 606 -15.48 -17.47 -15.28
C ALA A 606 -14.14 -17.56 -14.53
N ASN A 607 -13.96 -16.76 -13.49
CA ASN A 607 -12.87 -16.98 -12.54
C ASN A 607 -13.33 -17.98 -11.46
N TYR A 608 -12.54 -19.04 -11.26
CA TYR A 608 -12.82 -20.14 -10.34
C TYR A 608 -11.64 -20.37 -9.39
N ASP A 609 -11.93 -20.65 -8.12
CA ASP A 609 -10.95 -21.06 -7.11
C ASP A 609 -11.63 -21.94 -6.03
N ASN A 610 -10.86 -22.33 -5.00
CA ASN A 610 -11.35 -23.01 -3.79
C ASN A 610 -12.19 -24.27 -4.09
N LEU A 611 -11.56 -25.23 -4.76
CA LEU A 611 -12.18 -26.47 -5.22
C LEU A 611 -12.28 -27.52 -4.09
N TYR A 612 -13.36 -28.31 -4.09
CA TYR A 612 -13.51 -29.50 -3.24
C TYR A 612 -14.43 -30.54 -3.91
N SER A 613 -14.23 -31.83 -3.66
CA SER A 613 -15.19 -32.87 -4.07
C SER A 613 -15.24 -34.05 -3.12
N ASP A 614 -16.46 -34.50 -2.83
CA ASP A 614 -16.75 -35.74 -2.10
C ASP A 614 -16.81 -36.99 -3.01
N GLY A 615 -16.44 -36.86 -4.29
CA GLY A 615 -16.55 -37.89 -5.32
C GLY A 615 -17.90 -37.96 -6.04
N LYS A 616 -18.95 -37.27 -5.55
CA LYS A 616 -20.27 -37.18 -6.18
C LYS A 616 -20.64 -35.76 -6.58
N LYS A 617 -20.13 -34.78 -5.86
CA LYS A 617 -20.35 -33.35 -6.08
C LYS A 617 -19.03 -32.63 -6.17
N VAL A 618 -19.01 -31.53 -6.90
CA VAL A 618 -17.86 -30.64 -7.03
C VAL A 618 -18.27 -29.26 -6.55
N TYR A 619 -17.55 -28.74 -5.57
CA TYR A 619 -17.74 -27.43 -5.00
C TYR A 619 -16.63 -26.51 -5.46
N TYR A 620 -16.96 -25.25 -5.73
CA TYR A 620 -16.02 -24.22 -6.14
C TYR A 620 -16.58 -22.84 -5.81
N TYR A 621 -15.70 -21.86 -5.65
CA TYR A 621 -16.09 -20.46 -5.62
C TYR A 621 -15.95 -19.86 -7.02
N GLY A 622 -16.99 -19.16 -7.46
CA GLY A 622 -17.03 -18.51 -8.77
C GLY A 622 -18.26 -17.64 -8.91
N ARG A 623 -18.16 -16.58 -9.71
CA ARG A 623 -19.26 -15.62 -9.95
C ARG A 623 -19.85 -15.05 -8.64
N GLY A 624 -18.99 -14.79 -7.64
CA GLY A 624 -19.37 -14.17 -6.37
C GLY A 624 -20.00 -15.10 -5.31
N ALA A 625 -20.04 -16.41 -5.54
CA ALA A 625 -20.67 -17.37 -4.61
C ALA A 625 -19.93 -18.71 -4.56
N THR A 626 -20.13 -19.46 -3.47
CA THR A 626 -19.84 -20.90 -3.46
C THR A 626 -20.94 -21.63 -4.23
N GLN A 627 -20.54 -22.41 -5.21
CA GLN A 627 -21.39 -23.23 -6.08
C GLN A 627 -21.19 -24.71 -5.77
N VAL A 628 -22.16 -25.53 -6.14
CA VAL A 628 -22.04 -26.99 -6.16
C VAL A 628 -22.55 -27.53 -7.49
N TYR A 629 -21.78 -28.42 -8.09
CA TYR A 629 -22.17 -29.19 -9.26
C TYR A 629 -22.38 -30.66 -8.85
N ASP A 630 -23.59 -31.16 -8.99
CA ASP A 630 -23.93 -32.56 -8.74
C ASP A 630 -23.60 -33.39 -9.99
N LEU A 631 -22.61 -34.28 -9.90
CA LEU A 631 -22.13 -35.07 -11.04
C LEU A 631 -23.16 -36.09 -11.52
N GLU A 632 -24.01 -36.59 -10.62
CA GLU A 632 -25.03 -37.58 -10.96
C GLU A 632 -26.24 -36.93 -11.62
N LYS A 633 -26.68 -35.78 -11.11
CA LYS A 633 -27.79 -35.00 -11.67
C LYS A 633 -27.38 -34.08 -12.81
N GLN A 634 -26.08 -33.92 -13.03
CA GLN A 634 -25.47 -32.98 -13.98
C GLN A 634 -26.02 -31.56 -13.85
N LYS A 635 -26.15 -31.08 -12.61
CA LYS A 635 -26.80 -29.80 -12.30
C LYS A 635 -25.96 -28.95 -11.36
N GLU A 636 -25.84 -27.66 -11.70
CA GLU A 636 -25.26 -26.63 -10.84
C GLU A 636 -26.33 -25.99 -9.96
N ASP A 637 -26.01 -25.74 -8.69
CA ASP A 637 -26.81 -24.96 -7.74
C ASP A 637 -25.92 -24.05 -6.89
N VAL A 638 -26.48 -22.93 -6.41
CA VAL A 638 -25.80 -22.00 -5.50
C VAL A 638 -25.87 -22.53 -4.07
N VAL A 639 -24.73 -22.68 -3.42
CA VAL A 639 -24.64 -23.05 -2.00
C VAL A 639 -24.80 -21.82 -1.12
N ALA A 640 -23.97 -20.80 -1.34
CA ALA A 640 -23.95 -19.58 -0.53
C ALA A 640 -23.40 -18.36 -1.29
N GLU A 641 -24.22 -17.33 -1.42
CA GLU A 641 -23.84 -16.04 -2.00
C GLU A 641 -22.92 -15.25 -1.07
N GLY A 642 -21.86 -14.65 -1.64
CA GLY A 642 -20.89 -13.84 -0.90
C GLY A 642 -20.07 -14.61 0.13
N ALA A 643 -20.11 -15.94 0.12
CA ALA A 643 -19.39 -16.79 1.07
C ALA A 643 -18.45 -17.76 0.35
N ARG A 644 -17.29 -18.03 0.97
CA ARG A 644 -16.34 -19.07 0.55
C ARG A 644 -16.43 -20.26 1.51
N MET A 645 -16.52 -21.48 0.98
CA MET A 645 -16.56 -22.73 1.73
C MET A 645 -15.20 -23.43 1.72
N PHE A 646 -14.69 -23.85 2.87
CA PHE A 646 -13.47 -24.64 2.99
C PHE A 646 -13.79 -25.99 3.62
N ALA A 647 -13.48 -27.07 2.92
CA ALA A 647 -13.79 -28.45 3.33
C ALA A 647 -12.53 -29.32 3.23
N GLU A 648 -12.44 -30.32 4.11
CA GLU A 648 -11.29 -31.22 4.22
C GLU A 648 -11.70 -32.66 3.92
N ASN A 649 -10.79 -33.42 3.32
CA ASN A 649 -11.06 -34.81 2.96
C ASN A 649 -11.32 -35.67 4.21
N GLY A 650 -12.43 -36.41 4.20
CA GLY A 650 -12.87 -37.26 5.30
C GLY A 650 -13.67 -36.54 6.40
N TYR A 651 -13.87 -35.22 6.28
CA TYR A 651 -14.64 -34.43 7.24
C TYR A 651 -16.11 -34.36 6.81
N LYS A 652 -17.02 -34.27 7.78
CA LYS A 652 -18.47 -34.14 7.52
C LYS A 652 -18.95 -32.69 7.44
N LYS A 653 -18.15 -31.77 7.97
CA LYS A 653 -18.47 -30.35 8.09
C LYS A 653 -17.45 -29.50 7.37
N ALA A 654 -17.88 -28.31 6.97
CA ALA A 654 -17.07 -27.29 6.30
C ALA A 654 -17.14 -25.96 7.05
N ILE A 655 -16.12 -25.15 6.84
CA ILE A 655 -16.06 -23.75 7.29
C ILE A 655 -16.61 -22.86 6.17
N PHE A 656 -17.43 -21.87 6.51
CA PHE A 656 -17.79 -20.79 5.60
C PHE A 656 -17.29 -19.46 6.15
N PHE A 657 -16.70 -18.63 5.29
CA PHE A 657 -16.37 -17.24 5.58
C PHE A 657 -17.30 -16.31 4.82
N LYS A 658 -17.99 -15.42 5.53
CA LYS A 658 -18.91 -14.42 4.96
C LYS A 658 -18.88 -13.14 5.80
N ASN A 659 -18.63 -12.00 5.16
CA ASN A 659 -18.63 -10.67 5.80
C ASN A 659 -17.81 -10.58 7.10
N GLY A 660 -16.63 -11.22 7.15
CA GLY A 660 -15.77 -11.26 8.34
C GLY A 660 -16.18 -12.25 9.43
N SER A 661 -17.27 -12.99 9.25
CA SER A 661 -17.75 -14.01 10.18
C SER A 661 -17.43 -15.42 9.69
N ILE A 662 -17.26 -16.34 10.65
CA ILE A 662 -17.03 -17.77 10.44
C ILE A 662 -18.29 -18.55 10.76
N TYR A 663 -18.62 -19.52 9.93
CA TYR A 663 -19.73 -20.45 10.15
C TYR A 663 -19.25 -21.88 9.99
N VAL A 664 -19.83 -22.81 10.74
CA VAL A 664 -19.57 -24.25 10.60
C VAL A 664 -20.89 -24.94 10.30
N LYS A 665 -20.95 -25.63 9.17
CA LYS A 665 -22.14 -26.37 8.72
C LYS A 665 -21.72 -27.73 8.17
N ASP A 666 -22.65 -28.68 8.15
CA ASP A 666 -22.46 -29.91 7.38
C ASP A 666 -22.21 -29.57 5.91
N ILE A 667 -21.40 -30.36 5.22
CA ILE A 667 -21.12 -30.15 3.79
C ILE A 667 -22.47 -30.24 3.04
N PRO A 668 -22.96 -29.11 2.48
CA PRO A 668 -24.35 -29.05 2.05
C PRO A 668 -24.53 -29.62 0.65
N SER A 669 -25.67 -30.24 0.37
CA SER A 669 -26.03 -30.70 -0.98
C SER A 669 -26.75 -29.64 -1.83
N GLY A 670 -26.82 -28.39 -1.35
CA GLY A 670 -27.58 -27.29 -1.94
C GLY A 670 -27.42 -26.02 -1.09
N LYS A 671 -28.41 -25.12 -1.14
CA LYS A 671 -28.37 -23.86 -0.38
C LYS A 671 -28.24 -24.10 1.13
N VAL A 672 -27.37 -23.34 1.79
CA VAL A 672 -27.14 -23.40 3.24
C VAL A 672 -27.52 -22.08 3.91
N ASP A 673 -28.04 -22.16 5.13
CA ASP A 673 -28.30 -20.98 5.97
C ASP A 673 -27.05 -20.61 6.78
N LEU A 674 -26.64 -19.35 6.68
CA LEU A 674 -25.47 -18.76 7.34
C LEU A 674 -25.91 -17.61 8.26
N SER A 675 -26.85 -17.92 9.16
CA SER A 675 -27.40 -17.01 10.18
C SER A 675 -26.67 -17.14 11.51
N ASP A 676 -26.32 -18.36 11.93
CA ASP A 676 -25.64 -18.65 13.19
C ASP A 676 -24.12 -18.68 13.05
N ALA A 677 -23.46 -17.54 13.27
CA ALA A 677 -22.00 -17.44 13.24
C ALA A 677 -21.35 -18.09 14.48
N VAL A 678 -20.13 -18.60 14.31
CA VAL A 678 -19.27 -19.05 15.40
C VAL A 678 -19.01 -17.86 16.34
N ASN A 679 -19.17 -18.07 17.65
CA ASN A 679 -18.95 -17.02 18.62
C ASN A 679 -17.44 -16.74 18.83
N THR A 680 -16.97 -15.63 18.27
CA THR A 680 -15.58 -15.14 18.38
C THR A 680 -15.39 -14.05 19.43
N SER A 681 -16.46 -13.61 20.12
CA SER A 681 -16.41 -12.47 21.08
C SER A 681 -15.48 -12.66 22.29
N ASN A 682 -15.09 -13.91 22.58
CA ASN A 682 -14.16 -14.26 23.66
C ASN A 682 -12.70 -14.41 23.18
N MET A 683 -12.40 -14.08 21.92
CA MET A 683 -11.04 -14.07 21.39
C MET A 683 -10.32 -12.80 21.85
N LYS A 684 -9.72 -12.89 23.05
CA LYS A 684 -8.97 -11.79 23.65
C LYS A 684 -7.50 -12.14 23.81
N VAL A 685 -6.63 -11.18 23.53
CA VAL A 685 -5.17 -11.27 23.77
C VAL A 685 -4.74 -10.18 24.72
N THR A 686 -3.71 -10.45 25.53
CA THR A 686 -2.99 -9.38 26.23
C THR A 686 -1.85 -8.93 25.32
N THR A 687 -1.99 -7.76 24.71
CA THR A 687 -0.95 -7.17 23.89
C THR A 687 0.14 -6.60 24.78
N ASP A 688 1.38 -7.04 24.58
CA ASP A 688 2.59 -6.47 25.20
C ASP A 688 3.39 -5.77 24.11
N TYR A 689 3.12 -4.48 23.91
CA TYR A 689 3.67 -3.71 22.79
C TYR A 689 5.19 -3.73 22.72
N ALA A 690 5.91 -3.77 23.84
CA ALA A 690 7.37 -3.85 23.82
C ALA A 690 7.88 -5.15 23.17
N LYS A 691 7.19 -6.27 23.42
CA LYS A 691 7.52 -7.56 22.80
C LYS A 691 7.00 -7.67 21.37
N GLU A 692 5.76 -7.23 21.15
CA GLU A 692 5.10 -7.26 19.84
C GLU A 692 5.85 -6.38 18.82
N TRP A 693 6.24 -5.16 19.20
CA TRP A 693 7.02 -4.29 18.31
C TRP A 693 8.44 -4.79 18.04
N ALA A 694 9.07 -5.45 19.01
CA ALA A 694 10.35 -6.12 18.78
C ALA A 694 10.21 -7.29 17.79
N GLN A 695 9.15 -8.07 17.89
CA GLN A 695 8.84 -9.13 16.93
C GLN A 695 8.60 -8.57 15.52
N ILE A 696 7.80 -7.51 15.38
CA ILE A 696 7.50 -6.88 14.08
C ILE A 696 8.79 -6.31 13.45
N TYR A 697 9.67 -5.70 14.24
CA TYR A 697 10.97 -5.23 13.78
C TYR A 697 11.82 -6.38 13.23
N ASP A 698 11.92 -7.47 13.98
CA ASP A 698 12.68 -8.66 13.58
C ASP A 698 12.07 -9.34 12.34
N GLU A 699 10.74 -9.38 12.24
CA GLU A 699 10.04 -9.95 11.07
C GLU A 699 10.22 -9.06 9.83
N GLY A 700 10.19 -7.73 9.97
CA GLY A 700 10.51 -6.80 8.88
C GLY A 700 11.94 -6.97 8.37
N TRP A 701 12.90 -7.16 9.27
CA TRP A 701 14.27 -7.49 8.93
C TRP A 701 14.38 -8.82 8.15
N ARG A 702 13.70 -9.88 8.60
CA ARG A 702 13.68 -11.19 7.91
C ARG A 702 13.03 -11.11 6.54
N HIS A 703 11.89 -10.42 6.42
CA HIS A 703 11.17 -10.27 5.16
C HIS A 703 12.04 -9.63 4.07
N MET A 704 12.87 -8.62 4.42
CA MET A 704 13.84 -8.06 3.49
C MET A 704 14.96 -9.06 3.17
N ARG A 705 15.54 -9.74 4.18
CA ARG A 705 16.59 -10.75 3.98
C ARG A 705 16.16 -11.86 3.01
N ASP A 706 14.95 -12.36 3.18
CA ASP A 706 14.44 -13.55 2.47
C ASP A 706 13.74 -13.21 1.15
N GLY A 707 13.58 -11.92 0.83
CA GLY A 707 12.82 -11.47 -0.34
C GLY A 707 13.50 -10.40 -1.18
N PHE A 708 14.60 -9.79 -0.74
CA PHE A 708 15.28 -8.79 -1.54
C PHE A 708 15.83 -9.42 -2.83
N TYR A 709 15.67 -8.73 -3.96
CA TYR A 709 15.94 -9.27 -5.29
C TYR A 709 17.37 -9.78 -5.51
N LEU A 710 18.33 -9.30 -4.70
CA LEU A 710 19.71 -9.80 -4.68
C LEU A 710 20.09 -10.32 -3.30
N GLU A 711 20.52 -11.58 -3.21
CA GLU A 711 20.95 -12.18 -1.94
C GLU A 711 22.11 -11.42 -1.26
N ASN A 712 22.93 -10.70 -2.03
CA ASN A 712 24.04 -9.90 -1.48
C ASN A 712 23.59 -8.56 -0.88
N MET A 713 22.31 -8.19 -0.99
CA MET A 713 21.72 -6.98 -0.40
C MET A 713 22.51 -5.69 -0.69
N HIS A 714 22.97 -5.53 -1.94
CA HIS A 714 23.85 -4.41 -2.35
C HIS A 714 25.17 -4.29 -1.56
N GLY A 715 25.64 -5.38 -0.96
CA GLY A 715 26.83 -5.42 -0.13
C GLY A 715 26.64 -4.89 1.30
N VAL A 716 25.40 -4.65 1.73
CA VAL A 716 25.09 -4.20 3.09
C VAL A 716 25.22 -5.40 4.06
N ASP A 717 25.95 -5.20 5.16
CA ASP A 717 25.91 -6.16 6.28
C ASP A 717 24.56 -6.06 6.99
N TRP A 718 23.61 -6.88 6.54
CA TRP A 718 22.25 -6.83 7.00
C TRP A 718 22.10 -7.17 8.49
N LYS A 719 22.96 -8.03 9.04
CA LYS A 719 22.96 -8.35 10.47
C LYS A 719 23.45 -7.16 11.30
N ALA A 720 24.50 -6.47 10.85
CA ALA A 720 24.97 -5.25 11.49
C ALA A 720 23.90 -4.14 11.43
N MET A 721 23.15 -4.03 10.33
CA MET A 721 22.05 -3.05 10.23
C MET A 721 20.92 -3.33 11.21
N LYS A 722 20.57 -4.61 11.46
CA LYS A 722 19.65 -4.98 12.55
C LYS A 722 20.14 -4.43 13.89
N ALA A 723 21.35 -4.82 14.29
CA ALA A 723 21.92 -4.42 15.58
C ALA A 723 22.00 -2.89 15.75
N LYS A 724 22.33 -2.17 14.66
CA LYS A 724 22.40 -0.70 14.63
C LYS A 724 21.06 -0.04 15.00
N TYR A 725 19.93 -0.53 14.51
CA TYR A 725 18.62 0.09 14.76
C TYR A 725 17.89 -0.51 15.96
N GLU A 726 18.16 -1.78 16.31
CA GLU A 726 17.58 -2.49 17.45
C GLU A 726 17.77 -1.75 18.79
N VAL A 727 18.87 -1.00 18.96
CA VAL A 727 19.12 -0.18 20.17
C VAL A 727 18.08 0.91 20.43
N LEU A 728 17.22 1.22 19.46
CA LEU A 728 16.14 2.20 19.58
C LEU A 728 14.81 1.58 20.02
N LEU A 729 14.63 0.26 19.92
CA LEU A 729 13.38 -0.43 20.28
C LEU A 729 12.88 -0.14 21.70
N PRO A 730 13.72 -0.09 22.75
CA PRO A 730 13.25 0.21 24.11
C PRO A 730 12.58 1.59 24.26
N TYR A 731 12.86 2.50 23.32
CA TYR A 731 12.37 3.88 23.32
C TYR A 731 11.16 4.09 22.42
N VAL A 732 10.75 3.07 21.64
CA VAL A 732 9.52 3.12 20.84
C VAL A 732 8.34 3.19 21.80
N LYS A 733 7.50 4.24 21.68
CA LYS A 733 6.31 4.44 22.53
C LYS A 733 5.01 4.51 21.75
N THR A 734 5.08 4.53 20.42
CA THR A 734 3.92 4.46 19.53
C THR A 734 4.20 3.52 18.36
N ARG A 735 3.14 3.06 17.69
CA ARG A 735 3.31 2.28 16.46
C ARG A 735 4.01 3.07 15.35
N LEU A 736 3.87 4.40 15.27
CA LEU A 736 4.57 5.19 14.24
C LEU A 736 6.06 5.37 14.55
N ASP A 737 6.49 5.31 15.81
CA ASP A 737 7.91 5.24 16.16
C ASP A 737 8.55 3.95 15.60
N LEU A 738 7.84 2.82 15.70
CA LEU A 738 8.28 1.57 15.10
C LEU A 738 8.32 1.67 13.57
N ASN A 739 7.33 2.34 12.97
CA ASN A 739 7.29 2.55 11.52
C ASN A 739 8.51 3.33 11.04
N TYR A 740 8.87 4.39 11.75
CA TYR A 740 10.09 5.15 11.50
C TYR A 740 11.33 4.27 11.62
N LEU A 741 11.43 3.47 12.69
CA LEU A 741 12.60 2.63 12.92
C LEU A 741 12.81 1.58 11.83
N ILE A 742 11.75 0.88 11.44
CA ILE A 742 11.78 -0.08 10.32
C ILE A 742 12.12 0.66 9.01
N GLY A 743 11.55 1.84 8.82
CA GLY A 743 11.82 2.67 7.64
C GLY A 743 13.29 3.08 7.51
N GLU A 744 13.94 3.48 8.60
CA GLU A 744 15.37 3.79 8.62
C GLU A 744 16.22 2.55 8.34
N LEU A 745 15.85 1.38 8.89
CA LEU A 745 16.53 0.10 8.64
C LEU A 745 16.48 -0.28 7.15
N ILE A 746 15.29 -0.32 6.55
CA ILE A 746 15.15 -0.75 5.15
C ILE A 746 15.72 0.27 4.16
N GLY A 747 15.76 1.54 4.54
CA GLY A 747 16.36 2.61 3.74
C GLY A 747 17.86 2.45 3.51
N GLU A 748 18.57 1.69 4.34
CA GLU A 748 20.02 1.41 4.17
C GLU A 748 20.34 0.59 2.92
N LEU A 749 19.35 -0.10 2.35
CA LEU A 749 19.51 -0.90 1.13
C LEU A 749 19.69 -0.04 -0.14
N ASN A 750 19.50 1.28 -0.06
CA ASN A 750 19.58 2.19 -1.20
C ASN A 750 18.81 1.67 -2.42
N CYS A 751 17.53 1.38 -2.22
CA CYS A 751 16.69 0.81 -3.25
C CYS A 751 15.32 1.48 -3.19
N GLY A 752 14.77 1.81 -4.35
CA GLY A 752 13.38 2.17 -4.47
C GLY A 752 12.48 1.04 -3.98
N HIS A 753 11.21 1.34 -3.77
CA HIS A 753 10.20 0.32 -3.49
C HIS A 753 10.33 -0.47 -2.18
N ALA A 754 11.33 -0.19 -1.35
CA ALA A 754 11.37 -0.65 0.02
C ALA A 754 10.43 0.23 0.86
N TYR A 755 9.22 -0.25 1.18
CA TYR A 755 8.22 0.54 1.91
C TYR A 755 7.73 -0.20 3.15
N ILE A 756 7.36 0.57 4.18
CA ILE A 756 6.61 0.08 5.34
C ILE A 756 5.43 1.02 5.59
N ASN A 757 4.24 0.46 5.61
CA ASN A 757 3.03 1.13 6.05
C ASN A 757 2.64 0.59 7.44
N PRO A 758 2.19 1.44 8.36
CA PRO A 758 1.83 1.00 9.69
C PRO A 758 0.60 0.09 9.66
N GLY A 759 0.56 -0.89 10.57
CA GLY A 759 -0.61 -1.70 10.85
C GLY A 759 -1.63 -0.93 11.70
N GLU A 760 -2.14 -1.57 12.76
CA GLU A 760 -3.04 -0.93 13.71
C GLU A 760 -2.40 0.28 14.42
N THR A 761 -3.05 1.44 14.33
CA THR A 761 -2.63 2.69 14.97
C THR A 761 -3.82 3.39 15.62
N ASP A 762 -3.63 3.93 16.83
CA ASP A 762 -4.59 4.87 17.43
C ASP A 762 -4.52 6.21 16.71
N ARG A 763 -5.68 6.73 16.31
CA ARG A 763 -5.82 8.04 15.67
C ARG A 763 -7.23 8.60 15.88
N PRO A 764 -7.39 9.92 15.90
CA PRO A 764 -8.71 10.55 15.94
C PRO A 764 -9.46 10.31 14.62
N ASP A 765 -10.80 10.29 14.70
CA ASP A 765 -11.66 10.15 13.52
C ASP A 765 -11.59 11.41 12.65
N ARG A 766 -11.29 11.26 11.35
CA ARG A 766 -11.23 12.38 10.41
C ARG A 766 -12.62 12.88 10.02
N LEU A 767 -12.83 14.19 10.11
CA LEU A 767 -14.04 14.86 9.63
C LEU A 767 -13.80 15.48 8.25
N GLN A 768 -14.41 14.89 7.22
CA GLN A 768 -14.22 15.33 5.83
C GLN A 768 -14.73 16.77 5.61
N THR A 769 -13.83 17.71 5.33
CA THR A 769 -14.18 19.11 5.01
C THR A 769 -14.87 19.18 3.65
N GLY A 770 -16.04 19.82 3.59
CA GLY A 770 -16.76 20.09 2.35
C GLY A 770 -16.12 21.23 1.54
N LEU A 771 -15.85 20.98 0.27
CA LEU A 771 -15.27 21.94 -0.66
C LEU A 771 -16.30 22.38 -1.71
N LEU A 772 -16.11 23.58 -2.25
CA LEU A 772 -17.13 24.26 -3.08
C LEU A 772 -16.89 24.10 -4.59
N GLY A 773 -15.74 23.55 -4.99
CA GLY A 773 -15.26 23.59 -6.37
C GLY A 773 -14.95 25.02 -6.81
N ALA A 774 -14.39 25.85 -5.92
CA ALA A 774 -14.18 27.27 -6.15
C ALA A 774 -13.04 27.88 -5.31
N GLU A 775 -12.38 28.89 -5.88
CA GLU A 775 -11.43 29.77 -5.20
C GLU A 775 -12.20 30.93 -4.55
N VAL A 776 -11.95 31.19 -3.26
CA VAL A 776 -12.64 32.23 -2.46
C VAL A 776 -11.65 33.19 -1.82
N SER A 777 -12.06 34.43 -1.62
CA SER A 777 -11.29 35.45 -0.89
C SER A 777 -12.13 36.08 0.22
N ARG A 778 -11.47 36.68 1.22
CA ARG A 778 -12.13 37.45 2.28
C ARG A 778 -12.23 38.92 1.88
N ASP A 779 -13.46 39.45 1.85
CA ASP A 779 -13.72 40.85 1.56
C ASP A 779 -13.61 41.73 2.81
N LYS A 780 -13.43 43.05 2.62
CA LYS A 780 -13.36 44.05 3.70
C LYS A 780 -14.63 44.11 4.55
N SER A 781 -15.79 43.72 4.01
CA SER A 781 -17.05 43.58 4.75
C SER A 781 -17.05 42.42 5.76
N GLY A 782 -16.06 41.53 5.68
CA GLY A 782 -15.98 40.29 6.45
C GLY A 782 -16.59 39.08 5.74
N TYR A 783 -17.47 39.26 4.75
CA TYR A 783 -18.00 38.16 3.93
C TYR A 783 -16.94 37.60 2.96
N PHE A 784 -17.23 36.45 2.35
CA PHE A 784 -16.33 35.81 1.40
C PHE A 784 -16.83 35.97 -0.04
N ARG A 785 -15.94 36.33 -0.96
CA ARG A 785 -16.24 36.48 -2.38
C ARG A 785 -15.76 35.26 -3.16
N ILE A 786 -16.60 34.74 -4.05
CA ILE A 786 -16.22 33.70 -5.00
C ILE A 786 -15.35 34.35 -6.08
N GLU A 787 -14.06 34.07 -6.11
CA GLU A 787 -13.15 34.61 -7.12
C GLU A 787 -13.29 33.84 -8.44
N LYS A 788 -13.39 32.51 -8.33
CA LYS A 788 -13.45 31.63 -9.49
C LYS A 788 -14.16 30.34 -9.12
N ILE A 789 -15.06 29.91 -10.00
CA ILE A 789 -15.64 28.57 -9.93
C ILE A 789 -14.81 27.67 -10.84
N ILE A 790 -14.30 26.56 -10.31
CA ILE A 790 -13.46 25.63 -11.07
C ILE A 790 -14.37 24.89 -12.06
N PRO A 791 -14.12 24.99 -13.38
CA PRO A 791 -14.93 24.28 -14.35
C PRO A 791 -14.86 22.77 -14.17
N GLY A 792 -15.94 22.08 -14.49
CA GLY A 792 -16.04 20.64 -14.36
C GLY A 792 -16.58 19.98 -15.62
N ALA A 793 -16.90 18.70 -15.49
CA ALA A 793 -17.54 17.90 -16.52
C ALA A 793 -18.95 17.49 -16.06
N SER A 794 -19.98 17.87 -16.82
CA SER A 794 -21.38 17.65 -16.43
C SER A 794 -21.84 16.18 -16.39
N TRP A 795 -21.10 15.29 -17.04
CA TRP A 795 -21.38 13.86 -17.16
C TRP A 795 -20.64 13.02 -16.10
N SER A 796 -19.77 13.64 -15.29
CA SER A 796 -19.02 12.97 -14.23
C SER A 796 -19.37 13.57 -12.88
N LYS A 797 -19.68 12.69 -11.91
CA LYS A 797 -19.96 13.09 -10.52
C LYS A 797 -18.69 13.62 -9.84
N GLU A 798 -17.54 13.02 -10.12
CA GLU A 798 -16.25 13.39 -9.52
C GLU A 798 -15.72 14.72 -10.07
N LEU A 799 -16.02 15.01 -11.34
CA LEU A 799 -15.65 16.27 -11.99
C LEU A 799 -16.78 17.31 -11.93
N ARG A 800 -17.77 17.15 -11.06
CA ARG A 800 -18.85 18.15 -10.90
C ARG A 800 -18.47 19.16 -9.82
N SER A 801 -18.21 20.42 -10.21
CA SER A 801 -18.09 21.51 -9.24
C SER A 801 -19.47 21.83 -8.63
N PRO A 802 -19.62 21.82 -7.29
CA PRO A 802 -20.90 22.02 -6.61
C PRO A 802 -21.65 23.29 -7.02
N LEU A 803 -20.92 24.39 -7.26
CA LEU A 803 -21.51 25.68 -7.62
C LEU A 803 -21.99 25.77 -9.09
N THR A 804 -21.64 24.78 -9.91
CA THR A 804 -22.06 24.70 -11.33
C THR A 804 -23.32 23.88 -11.56
N GLU A 805 -23.91 23.32 -10.50
CA GLU A 805 -25.13 22.50 -10.63
C GLU A 805 -26.29 23.34 -11.21
N PRO A 806 -27.03 22.83 -12.22
CA PRO A 806 -28.16 23.54 -12.78
C PRO A 806 -29.17 23.97 -11.70
N GLY A 807 -29.45 25.28 -11.66
CA GLY A 807 -30.37 25.87 -10.67
C GLY A 807 -29.67 26.64 -9.54
N VAL A 808 -28.41 26.35 -9.23
CA VAL A 808 -27.65 27.10 -8.20
C VAL A 808 -27.39 28.54 -8.63
N LYS A 809 -27.10 28.74 -9.92
CA LYS A 809 -26.86 30.07 -10.53
C LYS A 809 -25.81 30.90 -9.75
N ALA A 810 -24.78 30.28 -9.18
CA ALA A 810 -23.66 31.00 -8.59
C ALA A 810 -22.73 31.55 -9.68
N ALA A 811 -22.10 32.69 -9.43
CA ALA A 811 -21.15 33.29 -10.36
C ALA A 811 -19.89 33.78 -9.63
N ALA A 812 -18.77 33.86 -10.35
CA ALA A 812 -17.62 34.62 -9.88
C ALA A 812 -18.03 36.07 -9.60
N GLY A 813 -17.59 36.62 -8.46
CA GLY A 813 -17.99 37.92 -7.93
C GLY A 813 -19.14 37.87 -6.93
N ASP A 814 -19.90 36.77 -6.84
CA ASP A 814 -20.91 36.60 -5.79
C ASP A 814 -20.26 36.46 -4.41
N TYR A 815 -20.96 36.93 -3.38
CA TYR A 815 -20.61 36.83 -1.97
C TYR A 815 -21.37 35.68 -1.31
N ILE A 816 -20.65 34.90 -0.51
CA ILE A 816 -21.20 33.91 0.42
C ILE A 816 -21.54 34.65 1.70
N ILE A 817 -22.85 34.85 1.93
CA ILE A 817 -23.40 35.57 3.06
C ILE A 817 -23.56 34.66 4.27
N ALA A 818 -24.00 33.42 4.07
CA ALA A 818 -24.17 32.44 5.14
C ALA A 818 -24.02 31.01 4.64
N VAL A 819 -23.61 30.12 5.55
CA VAL A 819 -23.58 28.65 5.38
C VAL A 819 -24.47 28.05 6.46
N ASP A 820 -25.49 27.28 6.08
CA ASP A 820 -26.49 26.70 6.99
C ASP A 820 -27.09 27.74 7.98
N GLY A 821 -27.34 28.95 7.48
CA GLY A 821 -27.88 30.06 8.27
C GLY A 821 -26.88 30.77 9.19
N VAL A 822 -25.64 30.29 9.31
CA VAL A 822 -24.57 30.98 10.04
C VAL A 822 -23.93 32.03 9.15
N ALA A 823 -23.97 33.29 9.57
CA ALA A 823 -23.42 34.40 8.79
C ALA A 823 -21.90 34.25 8.60
N ALA A 824 -21.45 34.24 7.35
CA ALA A 824 -20.07 33.91 7.01
C ALA A 824 -19.07 34.96 7.52
N ASN A 825 -19.50 36.21 7.68
CA ASN A 825 -18.65 37.27 8.25
C ASN A 825 -18.36 37.12 9.76
N THR A 826 -18.97 36.13 10.43
CA THR A 826 -18.69 35.82 11.84
C THR A 826 -17.47 34.92 12.02
N VAL A 827 -16.97 34.30 10.95
CA VAL A 827 -15.78 33.43 10.97
C VAL A 827 -14.61 34.08 10.24
N LYS A 828 -13.38 33.67 10.60
CA LYS A 828 -12.17 34.14 9.91
C LYS A 828 -11.85 33.32 8.66
N ASP A 829 -12.26 32.07 8.65
CA ASP A 829 -12.10 31.10 7.57
C ASP A 829 -13.47 30.51 7.24
N LEU A 830 -13.87 30.59 5.97
CA LEU A 830 -15.14 30.04 5.50
C LEU A 830 -15.24 28.54 5.74
N TYR A 831 -14.14 27.80 5.56
CA TYR A 831 -14.13 26.34 5.60
C TYR A 831 -14.34 25.78 7.01
N SER A 832 -14.22 26.61 8.06
CA SER A 832 -14.61 26.21 9.41
C SER A 832 -16.10 25.88 9.51
N LEU A 833 -16.94 26.48 8.66
CA LEU A 833 -18.38 26.18 8.57
C LEU A 833 -18.68 24.93 7.71
N LEU A 834 -17.67 24.39 7.02
CA LEU A 834 -17.81 23.28 6.08
C LEU A 834 -17.16 21.98 6.58
N VAL A 835 -16.57 21.96 7.79
CA VAL A 835 -16.06 20.74 8.41
C VAL A 835 -17.19 19.72 8.57
N GLY A 836 -16.98 18.49 8.08
CA GLY A 836 -17.98 17.42 8.11
C GLY A 836 -19.11 17.57 7.08
N LYS A 837 -19.01 18.51 6.13
CA LYS A 837 -20.06 18.76 5.12
C LYS A 837 -19.80 18.10 3.76
N ALA A 838 -18.71 17.36 3.60
CA ALA A 838 -18.46 16.63 2.36
C ALA A 838 -19.56 15.58 2.09
N GLY A 839 -20.19 15.66 0.92
CA GLY A 839 -21.30 14.78 0.53
C GLY A 839 -22.61 15.01 1.29
N VAL A 840 -22.70 16.09 2.08
CA VAL A 840 -23.88 16.46 2.87
C VAL A 840 -24.56 17.66 2.24
N PRO A 841 -25.88 17.61 1.92
CA PRO A 841 -26.61 18.77 1.44
C PRO A 841 -26.43 19.97 2.39
N THR A 842 -25.93 21.08 1.84
CA THR A 842 -25.54 22.28 2.60
C THR A 842 -26.19 23.51 1.98
N GLU A 843 -26.85 24.34 2.80
CA GLU A 843 -27.47 25.59 2.34
C GLU A 843 -26.42 26.71 2.26
N LEU A 844 -26.28 27.35 1.10
CA LEU A 844 -25.55 28.60 0.95
C LEU A 844 -26.53 29.74 0.73
N THR A 845 -26.27 30.87 1.38
CA THR A 845 -26.92 32.15 1.08
C THR A 845 -25.95 33.00 0.24
N LEU A 846 -26.31 33.29 -1.00
CA LEU A 846 -25.48 33.99 -1.99
C LEU A 846 -26.06 35.35 -2.35
N ASN A 847 -25.21 36.33 -2.64
CA ASN A 847 -25.64 37.65 -3.13
C ASN A 847 -24.56 38.29 -4.03
N SER A 848 -24.94 39.13 -4.98
CA SER A 848 -23.98 39.88 -5.81
C SER A 848 -23.33 41.06 -5.09
N THR A 849 -23.80 41.38 -3.87
CA THR A 849 -23.26 42.44 -3.00
C THR A 849 -22.96 41.86 -1.61
N PRO A 850 -22.03 42.45 -0.84
CA PRO A 850 -21.67 41.98 0.51
C PRO A 850 -22.75 42.35 1.56
N SER A 851 -23.98 41.90 1.35
CA SER A 851 -25.13 42.22 2.20
C SER A 851 -26.12 41.04 2.25
N ALA A 852 -26.83 40.90 3.36
CA ALA A 852 -27.94 39.95 3.47
C ALA A 852 -29.19 40.40 2.69
N ALA A 853 -29.33 41.70 2.42
CA ALA A 853 -30.47 42.23 1.70
C ALA A 853 -30.48 41.75 0.23
N GLY A 854 -31.55 41.07 -0.18
CA GLY A 854 -31.69 40.52 -1.53
C GLY A 854 -30.89 39.24 -1.78
N ALA A 855 -30.29 38.65 -0.74
CA ALA A 855 -29.58 37.39 -0.87
C ALA A 855 -30.54 36.22 -1.17
N ARG A 856 -30.06 35.22 -1.91
CA ARG A 856 -30.81 34.02 -2.29
C ARG A 856 -30.23 32.78 -1.62
N LYS A 857 -31.08 31.84 -1.27
CA LYS A 857 -30.66 30.54 -0.72
C LYS A 857 -30.59 29.48 -1.80
N VAL A 858 -29.56 28.66 -1.76
CA VAL A 858 -29.35 27.51 -2.64
C VAL A 858 -28.83 26.35 -1.81
N VAL A 859 -29.14 25.12 -2.21
CA VAL A 859 -28.58 23.92 -1.58
C VAL A 859 -27.58 23.30 -2.56
N ILE A 860 -26.38 23.03 -2.06
CA ILE A 860 -25.32 22.36 -2.81
C ILE A 860 -24.97 21.04 -2.14
N ASN A 861 -24.22 20.21 -2.85
CA ASN A 861 -23.57 19.02 -2.29
C ASN A 861 -22.05 19.23 -2.34
N PRO A 862 -21.41 19.71 -1.26
CA PRO A 862 -19.97 19.92 -1.21
C PRO A 862 -19.21 18.62 -1.51
N ILE A 863 -18.06 18.73 -2.15
CA ILE A 863 -17.18 17.59 -2.48
C ILE A 863 -16.05 17.47 -1.46
N ALA A 864 -15.53 16.25 -1.27
CA ALA A 864 -14.41 16.01 -0.34
C ALA A 864 -13.04 16.43 -0.93
N ASN A 865 -12.92 16.47 -2.26
CA ASN A 865 -11.66 16.65 -2.96
C ASN A 865 -11.87 17.45 -4.26
N GLU A 866 -11.13 18.55 -4.42
CA GLU A 866 -11.15 19.40 -5.62
C GLU A 866 -10.05 19.05 -6.64
N TYR A 867 -9.07 18.21 -6.29
CA TYR A 867 -7.97 17.85 -7.19
C TYR A 867 -8.43 17.33 -8.57
N PRO A 868 -9.45 16.45 -8.70
CA PRO A 868 -9.93 16.01 -10.00
C PRO A 868 -10.35 17.18 -10.92
N LEU A 869 -10.95 18.23 -10.35
CA LEU A 869 -11.33 19.43 -11.11
C LEU A 869 -10.10 20.19 -11.59
N TYR A 870 -9.14 20.48 -10.70
CA TYR A 870 -7.91 21.16 -11.07
C TYR A 870 -7.11 20.39 -12.12
N HIS A 871 -7.00 19.06 -11.93
CA HIS A 871 -6.29 18.17 -12.82
C HIS A 871 -6.92 18.12 -14.22
N TYR A 872 -8.25 17.94 -14.28
CA TYR A 872 -8.98 17.97 -15.55
C TYR A 872 -8.76 19.29 -16.30
N ASN A 873 -8.87 20.44 -15.61
CA ASN A 873 -8.64 21.73 -16.25
C ASN A 873 -7.20 21.89 -16.73
N TRP A 874 -6.20 21.44 -15.98
CA TRP A 874 -4.81 21.47 -16.40
C TRP A 874 -4.60 20.71 -17.73
N ILE A 875 -5.16 19.49 -17.85
CA ILE A 875 -5.11 18.70 -19.09
C ILE A 875 -5.81 19.45 -20.23
N GLN A 876 -7.04 19.92 -20.02
CA GLN A 876 -7.80 20.62 -21.06
C GLN A 876 -7.11 21.92 -21.51
N ASN A 877 -6.45 22.63 -20.60
CA ASN A 877 -5.67 23.82 -20.91
C ASN A 877 -4.45 23.48 -21.77
N ASN A 878 -3.73 22.39 -21.47
CA ASN A 878 -2.60 21.94 -22.27
C ASN A 878 -3.03 21.51 -23.68
N ILE A 879 -4.14 20.77 -23.80
CA ILE A 879 -4.73 20.40 -25.11
C ILE A 879 -5.00 21.66 -25.94
N ARG A 880 -5.69 22.66 -25.37
CA ARG A 880 -5.99 23.91 -26.09
C ARG A 880 -4.73 24.68 -26.46
N LYS A 881 -3.76 24.80 -25.54
CA LYS A 881 -2.49 25.49 -25.80
C LYS A 881 -1.73 24.85 -26.96
N VAL A 882 -1.65 23.51 -27.01
CA VAL A 882 -0.99 22.79 -28.11
C VAL A 882 -1.76 22.94 -29.42
N ASP A 883 -3.09 22.84 -29.38
CA ASP A 883 -3.94 22.98 -30.57
C ASP A 883 -3.81 24.40 -31.16
N GLU A 884 -3.98 25.45 -30.35
CA GLU A 884 -3.82 26.85 -30.75
C GLU A 884 -2.42 27.13 -31.27
N ALA A 885 -1.37 26.72 -30.55
CA ALA A 885 0.00 26.98 -30.96
C ALA A 885 0.35 26.25 -32.27
N SER A 886 -0.25 25.09 -32.55
CA SER A 886 0.05 24.29 -33.74
C SER A 886 -0.92 24.50 -34.90
N ASN A 887 -1.92 25.39 -34.75
CA ASN A 887 -3.05 25.53 -35.68
C ASN A 887 -3.76 24.18 -35.92
N GLY A 888 -4.00 23.43 -34.83
CA GLY A 888 -4.70 22.16 -34.82
C GLY A 888 -3.93 20.96 -35.37
N LYS A 889 -2.61 21.10 -35.64
CA LYS A 889 -1.79 20.04 -36.26
C LYS A 889 -1.16 19.06 -35.29
N ILE A 890 -0.97 19.45 -34.03
CA ILE A 890 -0.31 18.62 -33.02
C ILE A 890 -1.35 18.23 -31.98
N GLY A 891 -1.40 16.94 -31.67
CA GLY A 891 -2.21 16.42 -30.56
C GLY A 891 -1.42 16.39 -29.25
N TYR A 892 -2.15 16.38 -28.15
CA TYR A 892 -1.60 16.24 -26.80
C TYR A 892 -2.38 15.18 -26.04
N ILE A 893 -1.67 14.29 -25.35
CA ILE A 893 -2.24 13.35 -24.39
C ILE A 893 -1.44 13.41 -23.09
N TYR A 894 -2.11 13.12 -21.99
CA TYR A 894 -1.50 12.99 -20.67
C TYR A 894 -1.78 11.61 -20.10
N ILE A 895 -0.78 11.01 -19.44
CA ILE A 895 -0.87 9.69 -18.83
C ILE A 895 -0.54 9.82 -17.33
N PRO A 896 -1.54 9.77 -16.43
CA PRO A 896 -1.34 10.05 -14.99
C PRO A 896 -0.58 8.96 -14.24
N ASP A 897 -0.71 7.71 -14.66
CA ASP A 897 -0.07 6.55 -14.06
C ASP A 897 0.08 5.44 -15.13
N MET A 898 0.64 4.31 -14.74
CA MET A 898 0.69 3.11 -15.58
C MET A 898 -0.21 2.01 -15.01
N GLY A 899 -1.35 2.38 -14.46
CA GLY A 899 -2.39 1.49 -13.97
C GLY A 899 -3.66 1.55 -14.85
N PRO A 900 -4.81 1.09 -14.29
CA PRO A 900 -6.09 1.15 -14.99
C PRO A 900 -6.52 2.58 -15.37
N GLU A 901 -6.24 3.59 -14.54
CA GLU A 901 -6.62 4.97 -14.87
C GLU A 901 -5.72 5.56 -15.97
N GLY A 902 -4.43 5.23 -15.98
CA GLY A 902 -3.53 5.53 -17.09
C GLY A 902 -4.03 5.00 -18.43
N LEU A 903 -4.53 3.75 -18.46
CA LEU A 903 -5.17 3.19 -19.66
C LEU A 903 -6.46 3.91 -20.04
N ASN A 904 -7.27 4.33 -19.06
CA ASN A 904 -8.49 5.09 -19.28
C ASN A 904 -8.17 6.46 -19.90
N GLU A 905 -7.24 7.22 -19.32
CA GLU A 905 -6.84 8.54 -19.83
C GLU A 905 -6.14 8.44 -21.19
N PHE A 906 -5.27 7.45 -21.37
CA PHE A 906 -4.68 7.16 -22.67
C PHE A 906 -5.79 6.93 -23.71
N SER A 907 -6.76 6.06 -23.43
CA SER A 907 -7.87 5.81 -24.36
C SER A 907 -8.75 7.06 -24.57
N ARG A 908 -9.00 7.83 -23.50
CA ARG A 908 -9.84 9.03 -23.53
C ARG A 908 -9.25 10.12 -24.41
N TYR A 909 -7.92 10.29 -24.43
CA TYR A 909 -7.26 11.35 -25.18
C TYR A 909 -6.55 10.89 -26.45
N PHE A 910 -6.07 9.65 -26.56
CA PHE A 910 -5.34 9.19 -27.75
C PHE A 910 -6.23 9.09 -28.99
N TYR A 911 -7.34 8.35 -28.91
CA TYR A 911 -8.18 8.10 -30.09
C TYR A 911 -8.79 9.38 -30.68
N PRO A 912 -9.22 10.39 -29.89
CA PRO A 912 -9.67 11.67 -30.44
C PRO A 912 -8.58 12.52 -31.12
N GLN A 913 -7.30 12.18 -30.98
CA GLN A 913 -6.16 12.95 -31.52
C GLN A 913 -5.54 12.29 -32.78
N LEU A 914 -6.16 11.24 -33.31
CA LEU A 914 -5.65 10.48 -34.46
C LEU A 914 -5.71 11.24 -35.79
N ASP A 915 -6.45 12.35 -35.85
CA ASP A 915 -6.51 13.25 -37.00
C ASP A 915 -5.34 14.26 -37.04
N LYS A 916 -4.56 14.36 -35.95
CA LYS A 916 -3.42 15.26 -35.82
C LYS A 916 -2.21 14.72 -36.58
N GLU A 917 -1.34 15.62 -37.05
CA GLU A 917 -0.13 15.28 -37.82
C GLU A 917 1.08 14.89 -36.95
N GLY A 918 1.06 15.22 -35.66
CA GLY A 918 2.10 14.87 -34.67
C GLY A 918 1.50 14.77 -33.27
N LEU A 919 2.24 14.21 -32.31
CA LEU A 919 1.73 13.93 -30.97
C LEU A 919 2.74 14.28 -29.87
N ILE A 920 2.28 14.98 -28.84
CA ILE A 920 2.98 15.16 -27.57
C ILE A 920 2.36 14.18 -26.57
N ILE A 921 3.19 13.32 -25.99
CA ILE A 921 2.81 12.39 -24.92
C ILE A 921 3.38 12.94 -23.62
N ASP A 922 2.52 13.34 -22.69
CA ASP A 922 2.93 13.90 -21.41
C ASP A 922 2.89 12.84 -20.31
N ASP A 923 4.08 12.41 -19.89
CA ASP A 923 4.32 11.41 -18.83
C ASP A 923 4.84 12.08 -17.55
N ARG A 924 4.83 13.42 -17.49
CA ARG A 924 5.23 14.17 -16.29
C ARG A 924 4.33 13.78 -15.12
N ALA A 925 4.92 13.56 -13.95
CA ALA A 925 4.18 13.14 -12.75
C ALA A 925 3.41 11.80 -12.87
N ASN A 926 3.80 10.93 -13.81
CA ASN A 926 3.25 9.58 -13.90
C ASN A 926 3.53 8.76 -12.63
N GLY A 927 2.48 8.24 -12.00
CA GLY A 927 2.55 7.49 -10.73
C GLY A 927 3.08 6.05 -10.81
N GLY A 928 3.33 5.52 -12.01
CA GLY A 928 3.79 4.15 -12.23
C GLY A 928 2.67 3.10 -12.21
N GLY A 929 3.05 1.82 -12.26
CA GLY A 929 2.13 0.70 -12.43
C GLY A 929 2.77 -0.46 -13.18
N ASN A 930 2.13 -0.96 -14.24
CA ASN A 930 2.64 -2.08 -15.05
C ASN A 930 2.11 -2.14 -16.49
N VAL A 931 1.40 -1.12 -16.97
CA VAL A 931 0.76 -1.13 -18.30
C VAL A 931 1.58 -0.43 -19.39
N SER A 932 2.77 0.11 -19.07
CA SER A 932 3.65 0.77 -20.06
C SER A 932 3.92 -0.09 -21.31
N PRO A 933 4.08 -1.43 -21.24
CA PRO A 933 4.29 -2.24 -22.44
C PRO A 933 3.10 -2.20 -23.41
N MET A 934 1.87 -2.11 -22.89
CA MET A 934 0.64 -2.04 -23.69
C MET A 934 0.54 -0.72 -24.44
N ILE A 935 0.91 0.38 -23.77
CA ILE A 935 0.91 1.72 -24.37
C ILE A 935 2.06 1.86 -25.39
N LEU A 936 3.25 1.34 -25.08
CA LEU A 936 4.39 1.33 -26.00
C LEU A 936 4.11 0.51 -27.26
N GLU A 937 3.50 -0.69 -27.10
CA GLU A 937 3.06 -1.51 -28.23
C GLU A 937 2.12 -0.71 -29.14
N ARG A 938 1.13 0.00 -28.56
CA ARG A 938 0.23 0.88 -29.31
C ARG A 938 0.95 1.97 -30.08
N LEU A 939 1.82 2.72 -29.41
CA LEU A 939 2.54 3.85 -30.01
C LEU A 939 3.56 3.42 -31.07
N SER A 940 4.04 2.17 -30.98
CA SER A 940 4.99 1.57 -31.91
C SER A 940 4.38 1.04 -33.23
N ARG A 941 3.04 1.01 -33.35
CA ARG A 941 2.39 0.45 -34.54
C ARG A 941 2.71 1.26 -35.79
N GLU A 942 3.05 0.55 -36.86
CA GLU A 942 3.25 1.12 -38.19
C GLU A 942 2.10 0.72 -39.12
N ALA A 943 1.63 1.67 -39.93
CA ALA A 943 0.62 1.39 -40.94
C ALA A 943 1.27 0.66 -42.13
N TYR A 944 1.08 -0.66 -42.21
CA TYR A 944 1.60 -1.49 -43.31
C TYR A 944 0.62 -1.60 -44.49
N ARG A 945 -0.64 -1.20 -44.30
CA ARG A 945 -1.67 -1.16 -45.35
C ARG A 945 -2.61 0.02 -45.12
N ALA A 946 -3.10 0.64 -46.20
CA ALA A 946 -4.12 1.67 -46.15
C ALA A 946 -5.45 1.15 -46.71
N THR A 947 -6.57 1.74 -46.29
CA THR A 947 -7.92 1.44 -46.78
C THR A 947 -8.62 2.67 -47.32
N MET A 948 -9.54 2.46 -48.27
CA MET A 948 -10.42 3.48 -48.82
C MET A 948 -11.88 3.01 -48.74
N ARG A 949 -12.81 3.96 -48.66
CA ARG A 949 -14.26 3.67 -48.75
C ARG A 949 -14.85 4.47 -49.91
N ARG A 950 -15.74 3.84 -50.69
CA ARG A 950 -16.46 4.51 -51.78
C ARG A 950 -17.19 5.74 -51.23
N GLY A 951 -16.95 6.91 -51.81
CA GLY A 951 -17.57 8.17 -51.39
C GLY A 951 -16.95 8.83 -50.15
N SER A 952 -15.80 8.34 -49.66
CA SER A 952 -15.06 8.96 -48.56
C SER A 952 -13.67 9.38 -49.01
N THR A 953 -13.19 10.52 -48.53
CA THR A 953 -11.79 10.97 -48.66
C THR A 953 -10.90 10.49 -47.51
N LEU A 954 -11.48 9.82 -46.50
CA LEU A 954 -10.73 9.30 -45.36
C LEU A 954 -9.90 8.08 -45.80
N ILE A 955 -8.59 8.17 -45.59
CA ILE A 955 -7.66 7.07 -45.76
C ILE A 955 -7.52 6.38 -44.41
N GLY A 956 -8.02 5.15 -44.30
CA GLY A 956 -7.85 4.35 -43.08
C GLY A 956 -6.48 3.68 -43.05
N THR A 957 -5.97 3.42 -41.86
CA THR A 957 -4.72 2.68 -41.63
C THR A 957 -5.00 1.23 -41.24
N VAL A 958 -4.05 0.33 -41.47
CA VAL A 958 -4.07 -1.05 -40.96
C VAL A 958 -2.70 -1.34 -40.34
N PRO A 959 -2.62 -1.61 -39.04
CA PRO A 959 -3.74 -1.66 -38.07
C PRO A 959 -4.51 -0.33 -37.97
N ASP A 960 -5.78 -0.36 -37.58
CA ASP A 960 -6.57 0.86 -37.35
C ASP A 960 -5.94 1.69 -36.21
N ALA A 961 -6.28 2.98 -36.13
CA ALA A 961 -5.88 3.88 -35.04
C ALA A 961 -4.36 4.07 -34.85
N VAL A 962 -3.61 4.14 -35.95
CA VAL A 962 -2.18 4.45 -35.96
C VAL A 962 -1.93 5.96 -36.07
N GLN A 963 -1.08 6.51 -35.19
CA GLN A 963 -0.62 7.90 -35.29
C GLN A 963 0.60 8.02 -36.23
N ILE A 964 0.34 8.49 -37.44
CA ILE A 964 1.30 8.81 -38.51
C ILE A 964 1.90 10.21 -38.34
N GLY A 965 2.99 10.30 -37.58
CA GLY A 965 3.69 11.55 -37.36
C GLY A 965 4.80 11.47 -36.32
N PRO A 966 5.62 12.56 -36.22
CA PRO A 966 6.59 12.72 -35.15
C PRO A 966 5.90 12.71 -33.78
N LYS A 967 6.62 12.14 -32.80
CA LYS A 967 6.18 12.04 -31.41
C LYS A 967 7.29 12.58 -30.50
N VAL A 968 6.90 13.19 -29.40
CA VAL A 968 7.82 13.52 -28.30
C VAL A 968 7.17 13.13 -26.98
N CYS A 969 7.99 12.79 -25.99
CA CYS A 969 7.53 12.46 -24.65
C CYS A 969 8.07 13.50 -23.66
N LEU A 970 7.15 14.10 -22.88
CA LEU A 970 7.50 14.97 -21.77
C LEU A 970 7.69 14.14 -20.50
N ILE A 971 8.79 14.37 -19.79
CA ILE A 971 9.15 13.67 -18.54
C ILE A 971 9.59 14.66 -17.47
N ASN A 972 9.43 14.31 -16.19
CA ASN A 972 10.01 15.09 -15.11
C ASN A 972 10.36 14.22 -13.89
N LYS A 973 10.94 14.86 -12.87
CA LYS A 973 11.27 14.26 -11.57
C LYS A 973 10.16 13.46 -10.87
N TYR A 974 8.90 13.64 -11.28
CA TYR A 974 7.75 12.94 -10.72
C TYR A 974 7.26 11.76 -11.55
N SER A 975 7.77 11.54 -12.77
CA SER A 975 7.55 10.31 -13.54
C SER A 975 8.24 9.14 -12.82
N ALA A 976 7.47 8.12 -12.40
CA ALA A 976 7.95 7.15 -11.41
C ALA A 976 7.59 5.69 -11.75
N SER A 977 8.50 4.76 -11.39
CA SER A 977 8.30 3.31 -11.48
C SER A 977 8.09 2.84 -12.91
N ASP A 978 6.94 2.28 -13.26
CA ASP A 978 6.66 1.98 -14.67
C ASP A 978 6.53 3.26 -15.54
N GLY A 979 6.36 4.44 -14.92
CA GLY A 979 6.56 5.75 -15.53
C GLY A 979 8.03 6.15 -15.70
N ASP A 980 9.00 5.42 -15.12
CA ASP A 980 10.41 5.47 -15.54
C ASP A 980 10.64 4.51 -16.74
N LEU A 981 10.02 3.33 -16.71
CA LEU A 981 10.17 2.31 -17.76
C LEU A 981 9.50 2.72 -19.07
N PHE A 982 8.40 3.48 -19.03
CA PHE A 982 7.75 4.02 -20.23
C PHE A 982 8.69 4.92 -21.06
N PRO A 983 9.28 6.01 -20.55
CA PRO A 983 10.20 6.83 -21.32
C PRO A 983 11.49 6.09 -21.69
N TRP A 984 11.98 5.17 -20.85
CA TRP A 984 13.09 4.29 -21.22
C TRP A 984 12.75 3.45 -22.47
N GLY A 985 11.58 2.81 -22.46
CA GLY A 985 11.07 2.02 -23.58
C GLY A 985 10.76 2.86 -24.82
N PHE A 986 10.22 4.07 -24.64
CA PHE A 986 9.94 5.03 -25.72
C PHE A 986 11.21 5.39 -26.49
N ARG A 987 12.32 5.63 -25.78
CA ARG A 987 13.65 5.81 -26.37
C ARG A 987 14.17 4.52 -27.01
N ALA A 988 14.09 3.39 -26.31
CA ALA A 988 14.63 2.12 -26.79
C ALA A 988 13.98 1.62 -28.09
N LEU A 989 12.69 1.93 -28.28
CA LEU A 989 11.90 1.64 -29.49
C LEU A 989 12.03 2.72 -30.58
N GLY A 990 12.74 3.82 -30.32
CA GLY A 990 12.95 4.89 -31.29
C GLY A 990 11.70 5.70 -31.62
N LEU A 991 10.75 5.83 -30.68
CA LEU A 991 9.45 6.48 -30.93
C LEU A 991 9.55 8.01 -31.03
N GLY A 992 10.57 8.62 -30.42
CA GLY A 992 10.77 10.06 -30.43
C GLY A 992 11.76 10.54 -29.36
N LYS A 993 11.87 11.86 -29.21
CA LYS A 993 12.73 12.48 -28.17
C LYS A 993 12.02 12.60 -26.82
N LEU A 994 12.79 12.46 -25.75
CA LEU A 994 12.40 12.78 -24.38
C LEU A 994 12.77 14.24 -24.05
N ILE A 995 11.86 14.98 -23.45
CA ILE A 995 12.03 16.41 -23.14
C ILE A 995 11.61 16.67 -21.69
N GLY A 996 12.41 17.41 -20.92
CA GLY A 996 12.06 17.82 -19.56
C GLY A 996 13.20 17.62 -18.58
N THR A 997 12.95 16.93 -17.46
CA THR A 997 13.97 16.62 -16.43
C THR A 997 14.04 15.13 -16.13
N ARG A 998 15.14 14.70 -15.51
CA ARG A 998 15.39 13.31 -15.07
C ARG A 998 14.21 12.78 -14.26
N THR A 999 13.80 11.54 -14.53
CA THR A 999 12.69 10.86 -13.85
C THR A 999 13.06 10.33 -12.45
N TRP A 1000 12.11 9.77 -11.71
CA TRP A 1000 12.29 9.35 -10.31
C TRP A 1000 13.35 8.26 -10.10
N GLY A 1001 13.45 7.29 -11.00
CA GLY A 1001 14.51 6.29 -10.99
C GLY A 1001 14.36 5.17 -9.96
N GLY A 1002 13.14 4.75 -9.63
CA GLY A 1002 12.92 3.55 -8.82
C GLY A 1002 12.17 2.50 -9.61
N ILE A 1003 12.81 1.43 -10.05
CA ILE A 1003 12.27 0.41 -10.95
C ILE A 1003 12.38 -1.03 -10.43
N VAL A 1004 13.00 -1.24 -9.26
CA VAL A 1004 12.95 -2.56 -8.61
C VAL A 1004 11.51 -2.81 -8.13
N GLY A 1005 10.78 -3.67 -8.84
CA GLY A 1005 9.40 -4.02 -8.56
C GLY A 1005 9.22 -4.72 -7.22
N ILE A 1006 7.99 -4.64 -6.69
CA ILE A 1006 7.64 -5.14 -5.34
C ILE A 1006 6.97 -6.49 -5.38
N SER A 1007 7.22 -7.31 -4.35
CA SER A 1007 6.26 -8.35 -3.96
C SER A 1007 5.20 -7.79 -3.00
N GLY A 1008 4.06 -8.46 -2.89
CA GLY A 1008 3.08 -8.19 -1.82
C GLY A 1008 3.68 -8.40 -0.42
N SER A 1009 3.03 -7.83 0.60
CA SER A 1009 3.45 -8.01 1.99
C SER A 1009 3.23 -9.45 2.44
N LEU A 1010 4.19 -9.98 3.18
CA LEU A 1010 3.95 -11.13 4.05
C LEU A 1010 3.12 -10.66 5.26
N PRO A 1011 2.30 -11.53 5.87
CA PRO A 1011 1.48 -11.15 7.02
C PRO A 1011 2.37 -10.72 8.20
N PHE A 1012 1.95 -9.69 8.91
CA PHE A 1012 2.46 -9.26 10.21
C PHE A 1012 1.36 -9.36 11.27
N ILE A 1013 1.73 -9.50 12.55
CA ILE A 1013 0.77 -9.68 13.64
C ILE A 1013 -0.22 -8.53 13.81
N ASP A 1014 0.18 -7.29 13.52
CA ASP A 1014 -0.64 -6.09 13.66
C ASP A 1014 -1.27 -5.62 12.33
N GLY A 1015 -1.09 -6.38 11.24
CA GLY A 1015 -1.57 -6.02 9.91
C GLY A 1015 -0.69 -5.05 9.13
N SER A 1016 0.55 -4.80 9.57
CA SER A 1016 1.54 -4.01 8.81
C SER A 1016 1.69 -4.49 7.36
N ASP A 1017 1.91 -3.54 6.46
CA ASP A 1017 2.15 -3.81 5.04
C ASP A 1017 3.57 -3.36 4.67
N MET A 1018 4.44 -4.33 4.39
CA MET A 1018 5.81 -4.08 3.95
C MET A 1018 5.99 -4.49 2.50
N ARG A 1019 6.50 -3.58 1.67
CA ARG A 1019 6.84 -3.85 0.27
C ARG A 1019 8.33 -4.14 0.16
N VAL A 1020 8.64 -5.34 -0.33
CA VAL A 1020 10.00 -5.83 -0.52
C VAL A 1020 10.37 -5.67 -2.00
N PRO A 1021 11.48 -4.99 -2.33
CA PRO A 1021 12.02 -4.94 -3.69
C PRO A 1021 12.45 -6.35 -4.13
N PHE A 1022 11.75 -6.94 -5.08
CA PHE A 1022 11.77 -8.38 -5.35
C PHE A 1022 12.27 -8.76 -6.75
N PHE A 1023 12.10 -7.89 -7.75
CA PHE A 1023 12.53 -8.12 -9.13
C PHE A 1023 12.84 -6.81 -9.84
N THR A 1024 13.61 -6.82 -10.93
CA THR A 1024 13.92 -5.60 -11.69
C THR A 1024 14.20 -5.89 -13.16
N SER A 1025 14.36 -4.83 -13.96
CA SER A 1025 14.61 -4.87 -15.39
C SER A 1025 16.09 -4.68 -15.72
N TYR A 1026 16.52 -5.27 -16.84
CA TYR A 1026 17.84 -5.07 -17.44
C TYR A 1026 17.68 -4.82 -18.94
N ASP A 1027 18.67 -4.16 -19.56
CA ASP A 1027 18.66 -3.89 -20.99
C ASP A 1027 19.02 -5.18 -21.76
N PRO A 1028 18.14 -5.70 -22.63
CA PRO A 1028 18.42 -6.91 -23.39
C PRO A 1028 19.57 -6.75 -24.40
N LYS A 1029 19.92 -5.51 -24.80
CA LYS A 1029 21.03 -5.26 -25.74
C LYS A 1029 22.40 -5.32 -25.06
N THR A 1030 22.49 -4.94 -23.80
CA THR A 1030 23.78 -4.82 -23.07
C THR A 1030 23.92 -5.82 -21.92
N GLY A 1031 22.83 -6.41 -21.44
CA GLY A 1031 22.79 -7.27 -20.26
C GLY A 1031 23.02 -6.53 -18.94
N GLN A 1032 22.95 -5.20 -18.92
CA GLN A 1032 23.19 -4.38 -17.74
C GLN A 1032 21.88 -3.95 -17.07
N TRP A 1033 21.91 -3.79 -15.74
CA TRP A 1033 20.83 -3.14 -14.99
C TRP A 1033 20.58 -1.73 -15.52
N ILE A 1034 19.33 -1.30 -15.45
CA ILE A 1034 18.92 0.02 -15.98
C ILE A 1034 18.36 0.90 -14.86
N ILE A 1035 18.75 2.17 -14.88
CA ILE A 1035 18.07 3.34 -14.29
C ILE A 1035 17.67 3.33 -12.79
N GLU A 1036 17.82 2.26 -12.02
CA GLU A 1036 17.58 2.26 -10.57
C GLU A 1036 18.52 3.27 -9.87
N ASN A 1037 17.96 4.04 -8.95
CA ASN A 1037 18.60 5.16 -8.24
C ASN A 1037 19.14 6.29 -9.14
N HIS A 1038 18.72 6.35 -10.41
CA HIS A 1038 19.12 7.41 -11.36
C HIS A 1038 17.92 7.96 -12.14
N GLY A 1039 17.13 7.10 -12.79
CA GLY A 1039 16.03 7.50 -13.67
C GLY A 1039 16.44 7.62 -15.13
N VAL A 1040 15.59 8.23 -15.94
CA VAL A 1040 15.79 8.45 -17.37
C VAL A 1040 16.11 9.92 -17.59
N ASP A 1041 17.32 10.19 -18.06
CA ASP A 1041 17.69 11.53 -18.50
C ASP A 1041 16.94 11.90 -19.79
N PRO A 1042 16.48 13.15 -19.97
CA PRO A 1042 15.86 13.61 -21.22
C PRO A 1042 16.91 13.77 -22.34
N ASP A 1043 16.48 13.70 -23.61
CA ASP A 1043 17.33 14.08 -24.74
C ASP A 1043 17.48 15.60 -24.84
N ILE A 1044 16.49 16.34 -24.37
CA ILE A 1044 16.49 17.80 -24.25
C ILE A 1044 16.17 18.16 -22.80
N LEU A 1045 17.22 18.50 -22.04
CA LEU A 1045 17.09 18.97 -20.66
C LEU A 1045 16.50 20.39 -20.63
N ILE A 1046 15.34 20.53 -20.00
CA ILE A 1046 14.70 21.81 -19.71
C ILE A 1046 13.86 21.67 -18.44
N ASP A 1047 14.21 22.42 -17.41
CA ASP A 1047 13.42 22.55 -16.18
C ASP A 1047 12.55 23.79 -16.27
N ASN A 1048 11.34 23.74 -15.71
CA ASN A 1048 10.49 24.91 -15.63
C ASN A 1048 11.01 25.83 -14.52
N ASP A 1049 11.29 27.09 -14.84
CA ASP A 1049 11.56 28.10 -13.81
C ASP A 1049 10.32 28.24 -12.91
N PRO A 1050 10.44 28.08 -11.57
CA PRO A 1050 9.29 28.10 -10.69
C PRO A 1050 8.47 29.40 -10.73
N ALA A 1051 9.10 30.55 -10.90
CA ALA A 1051 8.39 31.83 -10.94
C ALA A 1051 7.62 32.00 -12.25
N LYS A 1052 8.20 31.55 -13.37
CA LYS A 1052 7.52 31.51 -14.67
C LYS A 1052 6.37 30.50 -14.71
N GLU A 1053 6.58 29.31 -14.16
CA GLU A 1053 5.56 28.27 -14.07
C GLU A 1053 4.36 28.76 -13.25
N TRP A 1054 4.62 29.41 -12.11
CA TRP A 1054 3.56 30.07 -11.32
C TRP A 1054 2.81 31.12 -12.12
N ALA A 1055 3.51 31.88 -12.98
CA ALA A 1055 2.90 32.86 -13.88
C ALA A 1055 2.16 32.23 -15.09
N GLY A 1056 2.14 30.90 -15.21
CA GLY A 1056 1.43 30.16 -16.26
C GLY A 1056 2.28 29.77 -17.47
N GLU A 1057 3.59 29.97 -17.44
CA GLU A 1057 4.51 29.58 -18.51
C GLU A 1057 5.10 28.18 -18.27
N ASP A 1058 4.63 27.20 -19.04
CA ASP A 1058 5.20 25.84 -19.11
C ASP A 1058 6.27 25.78 -20.21
N GLU A 1059 7.54 25.95 -19.82
CA GLU A 1059 8.71 25.96 -20.72
C GLU A 1059 8.94 24.59 -21.37
N GLN A 1060 8.72 23.50 -20.62
CA GLN A 1060 8.81 22.13 -21.14
C GLN A 1060 7.80 21.88 -22.26
N LEU A 1061 6.53 22.22 -22.05
CA LEU A 1061 5.49 22.05 -23.08
C LEU A 1061 5.75 22.94 -24.30
N ASN A 1062 6.19 24.19 -24.10
CA ASN A 1062 6.56 25.09 -25.19
C ASN A 1062 7.67 24.46 -26.06
N ARG A 1063 8.73 23.92 -25.42
CA ARG A 1063 9.84 23.27 -26.14
C ARG A 1063 9.39 22.02 -26.90
N ALA A 1064 8.45 21.24 -26.37
CA ALA A 1064 7.87 20.10 -27.05
C ALA A 1064 7.06 20.49 -28.29
N ILE A 1065 6.25 21.56 -28.22
CA ILE A 1065 5.53 22.11 -29.38
C ILE A 1065 6.52 22.52 -30.48
N GLU A 1066 7.60 23.20 -30.11
CA GLU A 1066 8.65 23.61 -31.05
C GLU A 1066 9.33 22.40 -31.71
N GLU A 1067 9.65 21.36 -30.92
CA GLU A 1067 10.31 20.15 -31.43
C GLU A 1067 9.43 19.43 -32.46
N VAL A 1068 8.15 19.20 -32.13
CA VAL A 1068 7.23 18.53 -33.04
C VAL A 1068 7.01 19.37 -34.29
N LYS A 1069 6.84 20.69 -34.19
CA LYS A 1069 6.75 21.59 -35.35
C LYS A 1069 7.98 21.52 -36.25
N ALA A 1070 9.17 21.41 -35.67
CA ALA A 1070 10.40 21.26 -36.44
C ALA A 1070 10.38 19.94 -37.23
N GLN A 1071 10.05 18.83 -36.57
CA GLN A 1071 10.00 17.50 -37.21
C GLN A 1071 8.87 17.37 -38.23
N LEU A 1072 7.76 18.10 -38.06
CA LEU A 1072 6.65 18.11 -39.03
C LEU A 1072 7.07 18.64 -40.41
N LYS A 1073 8.12 19.46 -40.52
CA LYS A 1073 8.62 19.96 -41.81
C LYS A 1073 9.12 18.84 -42.71
N ASP A 1074 9.61 17.75 -42.11
CA ASP A 1074 10.14 16.58 -42.79
C ASP A 1074 9.14 15.40 -42.84
N ARG A 1075 7.91 15.61 -42.33
CA ARG A 1075 6.87 14.58 -42.29
C ARG A 1075 6.43 14.20 -43.70
N LYS A 1076 6.41 12.89 -43.97
CA LYS A 1076 5.80 12.32 -45.17
C LYS A 1076 4.37 11.88 -44.83
N PRO A 1077 3.33 12.51 -45.39
CA PRO A 1077 1.95 12.05 -45.19
C PRO A 1077 1.75 10.69 -45.86
N LEU A 1078 0.67 9.99 -45.49
CA LEU A 1078 0.27 8.78 -46.19
C LEU A 1078 0.02 9.10 -47.69
N PRO A 1079 0.40 8.20 -48.61
CA PRO A 1079 0.04 8.34 -50.01
C PRO A 1079 -1.47 8.46 -50.19
N PRO A 1080 -1.96 9.26 -51.16
CA PRO A 1080 -3.37 9.34 -51.45
C PRO A 1080 -3.90 8.01 -52.03
N VAL A 1081 -5.23 7.88 -52.10
CA VAL A 1081 -5.88 6.77 -52.80
C VAL A 1081 -5.35 6.72 -54.26
N PRO A 1082 -4.88 5.55 -54.75
CA PRO A 1082 -4.42 5.41 -56.13
C PRO A 1082 -5.51 5.78 -57.15
N ALA A 1083 -5.09 6.11 -58.38
CA ALA A 1083 -6.03 6.33 -59.47
C ALA A 1083 -6.98 5.12 -59.65
N PRO A 1084 -8.25 5.33 -60.06
CA PRO A 1084 -9.19 4.24 -60.30
C PRO A 1084 -8.61 3.22 -61.28
N ARG A 1085 -8.80 1.93 -60.98
CA ARG A 1085 -8.45 0.86 -61.93
C ARG A 1085 -9.38 0.93 -63.13
N ASP A 1086 -8.81 1.04 -64.32
CA ASP A 1086 -9.52 0.95 -65.60
C ASP A 1086 -9.00 -0.28 -66.34
N PHE A 1087 -9.84 -1.32 -66.44
CA PHE A 1087 -9.53 -2.55 -67.17
C PHE A 1087 -10.09 -2.55 -68.59
N SER A 1088 -10.64 -1.42 -69.07
CA SER A 1088 -11.20 -1.29 -70.43
C SER A 1088 -10.16 -0.96 -71.50
N LYS A 1089 -8.90 -0.76 -71.09
CA LYS A 1089 -7.74 -0.60 -71.96
C LYS A 1089 -6.99 -1.92 -72.10
#